data_AF-A0A2G4R6D4-F1
#
_entry.id   AF-A0A2G4R6D4-F1
#
_cell.length_a   1.000
_cell.length_b   1.000
_cell.length_c   1.000
_cell.angle_alpha   90.00
_cell.angle_beta   90.00
_cell.angle_gamma   90.00
#
_symmetry.space_group_name_H-M   'P 1'
#
loop_
_entity.id
_entity.type
_entity.pdbx_description
1 polymer ?
#
loop_
_entity_poly.entity_id
_entity_poly.type
_entity_poly.pdbx_seq_one_letter_code
_entity_poly.pdbx_strand_id
1 'polypeptide(L)'
;SKKPLLSLACIFALACYSQANWVINTSDTANTTNSIDATISNNITLNNKNSAVYTITSGSGQMGSLTINDGVTISSNKNDGKGIIINGGTQVNNITNNGTINAHGQGIEVNRNARVETITIGATGILSSTNRRAIIVNTGGQVNHIDVQGNITGGRGVFNSGTIGVNGTGTSSPNGIKVTGNITSTSESAAALGNGGTINGGIDIQSGTLTGGRNATQWRSYYISVYNHKMLNGSIKVGENATLMGGIANANPYGQSGVAVLNGNIEVAGKIYTDSRASQYDIFNIYATINGNIIIKDTATLNNGIWNQGVINGKIEVDGTINTQGGHSGVYNQRNSTVSQGIVIKENAKIKTKVTNRGTISANGIEVKGQVGGAVDNQRGTITGDVKIESTGKVEGGIHNSGTIKGKIENQGKNAVNIYNIQGGVITQGITNKGTATIRNQGKIHQGIINDGGTLTVINDFRRDENAADGYRAVGEIGKTTSGVHIENKNRGQLYINAWYFNKEDYATNEERKANALLVDGDYANITIGDSFINTKGLDVDKTYNSYSLIADKDGNIVGDKVNNGQGIDVNKLHSVSGIYSFENFGGKGQYRANINRDELSGRTLAQSIIYSQRIRNVNLSRILREATTQVFVSGKESEVNA
;
A
#
# COMPACT_ATOMS: atom_id res chain seq x y z
N SER A 1 11.75 -28.35 -74.55
CA SER A 1 12.49 -27.63 -73.49
C SER A 1 11.92 -28.03 -72.14
N LYS A 2 12.79 -28.19 -71.13
CA LYS A 2 12.66 -29.05 -69.93
C LYS A 2 11.70 -28.51 -68.84
N LYS A 3 11.04 -29.43 -68.11
CA LYS A 3 10.43 -29.29 -66.75
C LYS A 3 11.52 -28.92 -65.68
N PRO A 4 11.23 -28.52 -64.40
CA PRO A 4 10.05 -28.81 -63.53
C PRO A 4 9.49 -27.59 -62.73
N LEU A 5 8.26 -27.59 -62.18
CA LEU A 5 7.77 -28.24 -60.95
C LEU A 5 8.60 -27.88 -59.70
N LEU A 6 8.13 -26.92 -58.89
CA LEU A 6 8.37 -26.95 -57.43
C LEU A 6 7.15 -26.35 -56.72
N SER A 7 6.40 -27.26 -56.11
CA SER A 7 5.29 -27.04 -55.19
C SER A 7 5.71 -26.18 -54.01
N LEU A 8 4.89 -25.17 -53.73
CA LEU A 8 4.85 -24.42 -52.47
C LEU A 8 4.38 -25.36 -51.34
N ALA A 9 5.29 -26.17 -50.82
CA ALA A 9 5.13 -26.81 -49.52
C ALA A 9 5.57 -25.80 -48.46
N CYS A 10 4.62 -25.00 -47.97
CA CYS A 10 4.80 -24.34 -46.68
C CYS A 10 4.89 -25.45 -45.63
N ILE A 11 6.11 -25.76 -45.21
CA ILE A 11 6.42 -26.60 -44.07
C ILE A 11 5.81 -25.92 -42.85
N PHE A 12 4.60 -26.33 -42.47
CA PHE A 12 4.19 -26.32 -41.08
C PHE A 12 5.18 -27.24 -40.36
N ALA A 13 6.19 -26.66 -39.72
CA ALA A 13 6.94 -27.34 -38.68
C ALA A 13 6.02 -27.48 -37.46
N LEU A 14 4.98 -28.32 -37.56
CA LEU A 14 4.44 -28.96 -36.37
C LEU A 14 5.60 -29.75 -35.78
N ALA A 15 5.99 -29.44 -34.55
CA ALA A 15 6.79 -30.36 -33.76
C ALA A 15 5.98 -31.66 -33.64
N CYS A 16 6.29 -32.65 -34.48
CA CYS A 16 5.71 -33.99 -34.37
C CYS A 16 6.25 -34.61 -33.08
N TYR A 17 5.47 -34.49 -32.01
CA TYR A 17 5.72 -35.25 -30.80
C TYR A 17 5.38 -36.71 -31.10
N SER A 18 6.27 -37.60 -30.70
CA SER A 18 6.07 -39.04 -30.67
C SER A 18 5.55 -39.44 -29.29
N GLN A 19 5.12 -40.69 -29.11
CA GLN A 19 4.42 -41.09 -27.87
C GLN A 19 5.34 -41.76 -26.86
N ALA A 20 4.84 -41.93 -25.64
CA ALA A 20 5.55 -42.55 -24.53
C ALA A 20 5.21 -44.05 -24.41
N ASN A 21 6.22 -44.92 -24.50
CA ASN A 21 6.20 -46.22 -23.82
C ASN A 21 6.86 -46.06 -22.45
N TRP A 22 6.31 -46.71 -21.42
CA TRP A 22 6.85 -46.67 -20.07
C TRP A 22 7.93 -47.72 -19.88
N VAL A 23 9.11 -47.30 -19.41
CA VAL A 23 10.14 -48.19 -18.89
C VAL A 23 10.14 -48.10 -17.37
N ILE A 24 9.99 -49.26 -16.72
CA ILE A 24 9.91 -49.39 -15.27
C ILE A 24 11.12 -50.18 -14.80
N ASN A 25 11.92 -49.58 -13.93
CA ASN A 25 13.02 -50.29 -13.28
C ASN A 25 12.46 -51.03 -12.07
N THR A 26 12.26 -52.34 -12.20
CA THR A 26 11.75 -53.19 -11.11
C THR A 26 12.81 -53.48 -10.04
N SER A 27 14.10 -53.38 -10.39
CA SER A 27 15.23 -53.47 -9.46
C SER A 27 16.48 -52.76 -10.02
N ASP A 28 17.58 -52.74 -9.24
CA ASP A 28 18.88 -52.21 -9.66
C ASP A 28 19.46 -52.91 -10.90
N THR A 29 19.03 -54.15 -11.18
CA THR A 29 19.56 -54.96 -12.29
C THR A 29 18.51 -55.27 -13.37
N ALA A 30 17.23 -55.05 -13.10
CA ALA A 30 16.14 -55.42 -14.02
C ALA A 30 15.29 -54.20 -14.44
N ASN A 31 14.83 -54.22 -15.69
CA ASN A 31 13.82 -53.31 -16.19
C ASN A 31 12.76 -54.08 -16.99
N THR A 32 11.57 -53.50 -17.07
CA THR A 32 10.47 -53.97 -17.90
C THR A 32 9.97 -52.80 -18.73
N THR A 33 9.90 -52.99 -20.04
CA THR A 33 9.22 -52.05 -20.94
C THR A 33 7.75 -52.46 -21.00
N ASN A 34 6.87 -51.61 -20.50
CA ASN A 34 5.43 -51.82 -20.52
C ASN A 34 4.79 -51.13 -21.73
N SER A 35 3.51 -51.46 -21.94
CA SER A 35 2.61 -50.85 -22.92
C SER A 35 2.42 -49.34 -22.71
N ILE A 36 1.64 -48.76 -23.62
CA ILE A 36 1.18 -47.36 -23.63
C ILE A 36 0.60 -46.98 -22.26
N ASP A 37 -0.24 -47.84 -21.67
CA ASP A 37 -0.66 -47.71 -20.26
C ASP A 37 0.15 -48.64 -19.34
N ALA A 38 0.50 -48.15 -18.16
CA ALA A 38 1.25 -48.88 -17.14
C ALA A 38 0.65 -48.71 -15.74
N THR A 39 0.60 -49.80 -14.97
CA THR A 39 0.23 -49.79 -13.55
C THR A 39 1.35 -50.42 -12.72
N ILE A 40 1.76 -49.75 -11.64
CA ILE A 40 2.73 -50.26 -10.67
C ILE A 40 1.96 -50.68 -9.41
N SER A 41 2.05 -51.97 -9.08
CA SER A 41 1.38 -52.58 -7.91
C SER A 41 2.35 -53.19 -6.90
N ASN A 42 3.67 -53.11 -7.15
CA ASN A 42 4.71 -53.67 -6.29
C ASN A 42 5.73 -52.59 -5.92
N ASN A 43 6.37 -52.76 -4.76
CA ASN A 43 7.43 -51.85 -4.31
C ASN A 43 8.64 -51.89 -5.26
N ILE A 44 9.26 -50.74 -5.46
CA ILE A 44 10.48 -50.55 -6.25
C ILE A 44 11.51 -49.88 -5.34
N THR A 45 12.71 -50.45 -5.22
CA THR A 45 13.83 -49.81 -4.52
C THR A 45 15.06 -49.87 -5.41
N LEU A 46 15.62 -48.70 -5.72
CA LEU A 46 16.76 -48.52 -6.61
C LEU A 46 17.85 -47.74 -5.90
N ASN A 47 19.02 -48.36 -5.74
CA ASN A 47 20.18 -47.72 -5.13
C ASN A 47 21.20 -47.24 -6.16
N ASN A 48 21.21 -47.86 -7.35
CA ASN A 48 22.26 -47.66 -8.35
C ASN A 48 21.77 -47.05 -9.67
N LYS A 49 20.45 -46.98 -9.88
CA LYS A 49 19.84 -46.38 -11.08
C LYS A 49 19.46 -44.91 -10.89
N ASN A 50 19.46 -44.18 -12.01
CA ASN A 50 19.17 -42.74 -12.03
C ASN A 50 17.68 -42.41 -11.98
N SER A 51 16.79 -43.35 -12.34
CA SER A 51 15.35 -43.10 -12.45
C SER A 51 14.57 -44.36 -12.15
N ALA A 52 13.42 -44.27 -11.48
CA ALA A 52 12.55 -45.44 -11.29
C ALA A 52 11.67 -45.73 -12.50
N VAL A 53 11.09 -44.69 -13.07
CA VAL A 53 10.20 -44.79 -14.23
C VAL A 53 10.58 -43.73 -15.25
N TYR A 54 10.62 -44.08 -16.54
CA TYR A 54 10.84 -43.09 -17.59
C TYR A 54 10.15 -43.44 -18.91
N THR A 55 9.86 -42.43 -19.72
CA THR A 55 9.26 -42.63 -21.05
C THR A 55 10.33 -42.83 -22.14
N ILE A 56 10.04 -43.66 -23.14
CA ILE A 56 10.80 -43.73 -24.39
C ILE A 56 9.86 -43.54 -25.57
N THR A 57 10.41 -43.11 -26.70
CA THR A 57 9.67 -42.84 -27.92
C THR A 57 9.04 -44.10 -28.51
N SER A 58 7.74 -44.09 -28.80
CA SER A 58 7.03 -45.18 -29.48
C SER A 58 6.30 -44.71 -30.74
N GLY A 59 6.25 -45.58 -31.76
CA GLY A 59 5.73 -45.27 -33.10
C GLY A 59 4.22 -45.56 -33.31
N SER A 60 3.42 -45.68 -32.25
CA SER A 60 2.12 -46.39 -32.26
C SER A 60 0.83 -45.55 -32.30
N GLY A 61 0.88 -44.23 -32.45
CA GLY A 61 -0.31 -43.36 -32.55
C GLY A 61 -1.09 -42.97 -31.26
N GLN A 62 -0.88 -43.54 -30.07
CA GLN A 62 -1.71 -43.31 -28.85
C GLN A 62 -0.95 -42.75 -27.63
N MET A 63 -1.62 -41.91 -26.81
CA MET A 63 -1.07 -41.35 -25.55
C MET A 63 -1.22 -42.32 -24.38
N GLY A 64 -0.15 -42.50 -23.61
CA GLY A 64 -0.09 -43.46 -22.50
C GLY A 64 -0.32 -42.89 -21.11
N SER A 65 -0.79 -43.71 -20.18
CA SER A 65 -1.03 -43.34 -18.77
C SER A 65 -0.19 -44.17 -17.80
N LEU A 66 0.19 -43.59 -16.67
CA LEU A 66 0.87 -44.28 -15.57
C LEU A 66 0.05 -44.16 -14.28
N THR A 67 -0.20 -45.29 -13.63
CA THR A 67 -0.82 -45.35 -12.30
C THR A 67 0.09 -46.06 -11.31
N ILE A 68 0.34 -45.45 -10.16
CA ILE A 68 1.01 -46.07 -9.01
C ILE A 68 -0.06 -46.30 -7.93
N ASN A 69 -0.27 -47.56 -7.57
CA ASN A 69 -1.32 -47.96 -6.65
C ASN A 69 -1.01 -47.56 -5.20
N ASP A 70 -2.07 -47.47 -4.40
CA ASP A 70 -1.95 -47.29 -2.96
C ASP A 70 -1.15 -48.44 -2.32
N GLY A 71 -0.41 -48.13 -1.26
CA GLY A 71 0.50 -49.06 -0.59
C GLY A 71 1.83 -49.34 -1.33
N VAL A 72 1.99 -48.88 -2.57
CA VAL A 72 3.25 -49.03 -3.32
C VAL A 72 4.27 -47.98 -2.88
N THR A 73 5.50 -48.40 -2.63
CA THR A 73 6.65 -47.51 -2.39
C THR A 73 7.66 -47.61 -3.53
N ILE A 74 8.01 -46.47 -4.13
CA ILE A 74 9.10 -46.30 -5.09
C ILE A 74 10.21 -45.48 -4.44
N SER A 75 11.40 -46.05 -4.27
CA SER A 75 12.56 -45.38 -3.69
C SER A 75 13.71 -45.31 -4.70
N SER A 76 14.17 -44.09 -5.01
CA SER A 76 15.36 -43.84 -5.84
C SER A 76 16.45 -43.16 -4.99
N ASN A 77 17.37 -43.98 -4.48
CA ASN A 77 18.32 -43.61 -3.42
C ASN A 77 19.67 -43.12 -3.95
N LYS A 78 19.93 -43.25 -5.25
CA LYS A 78 21.13 -42.70 -5.86
C LYS A 78 21.13 -41.17 -5.73
N ASN A 79 22.30 -40.55 -5.57
CA ASN A 79 22.42 -39.09 -5.66
C ASN A 79 21.81 -38.58 -6.98
N ASP A 80 20.88 -37.63 -6.87
CA ASP A 80 20.04 -37.11 -7.97
C ASP A 80 19.12 -38.15 -8.65
N GLY A 81 18.91 -39.31 -8.03
CA GLY A 81 17.98 -40.35 -8.46
C GLY A 81 16.54 -39.85 -8.48
N LYS A 82 15.86 -40.02 -9.61
CA LYS A 82 14.54 -39.44 -9.89
C LYS A 82 13.44 -40.49 -9.78
N GLY A 83 12.24 -40.07 -9.39
CA GLY A 83 11.07 -40.95 -9.40
C GLY A 83 10.63 -41.25 -10.84
N ILE A 84 10.03 -40.26 -11.49
CA ILE A 84 9.43 -40.37 -12.82
C ILE A 84 10.04 -39.33 -13.77
N ILE A 85 10.48 -39.74 -14.95
CA ILE A 85 10.99 -38.84 -16.00
C ILE A 85 10.17 -38.96 -17.28
N ILE A 86 9.68 -37.84 -17.79
CA ILE A 86 9.01 -37.76 -19.08
C ILE A 86 10.01 -37.15 -20.05
N ASN A 87 10.55 -37.98 -20.93
CA ASN A 87 11.62 -37.61 -21.86
C ASN A 87 11.09 -36.73 -23.01
N GLY A 88 11.99 -35.90 -23.54
CA GLY A 88 11.67 -34.99 -24.62
C GLY A 88 11.18 -35.72 -25.88
N GLY A 89 10.23 -35.12 -26.57
CA GLY A 89 9.58 -35.72 -27.74
C GLY A 89 8.47 -36.71 -27.41
N THR A 90 8.15 -36.95 -26.12
CA THR A 90 7.08 -37.88 -25.71
C THR A 90 5.80 -37.15 -25.25
N GLN A 91 4.64 -37.79 -25.46
CA GLN A 91 3.34 -37.36 -24.95
C GLN A 91 2.75 -38.40 -23.98
N VAL A 92 2.25 -37.92 -22.84
CA VAL A 92 1.62 -38.71 -21.77
C VAL A 92 0.23 -38.15 -21.49
N ASN A 93 -0.75 -39.03 -21.33
CA ASN A 93 -2.10 -38.65 -20.91
C ASN A 93 -2.09 -38.32 -19.42
N ASN A 94 -2.06 -39.34 -18.56
CA ASN A 94 -2.18 -39.14 -17.11
C ASN A 94 -1.03 -39.79 -16.35
N ILE A 95 -0.58 -39.12 -15.29
CA ILE A 95 0.28 -39.70 -14.24
C ILE A 95 -0.48 -39.60 -12.94
N THR A 96 -0.84 -40.74 -12.34
CA THR A 96 -1.55 -40.80 -11.06
C THR A 96 -0.68 -41.51 -10.03
N ASN A 97 -0.32 -40.82 -8.96
CA ASN A 97 0.39 -41.40 -7.82
C ASN A 97 -0.53 -41.51 -6.60
N ASN A 98 -0.95 -42.73 -6.26
CA ASN A 98 -1.65 -43.04 -5.01
C ASN A 98 -0.74 -43.70 -3.96
N GLY A 99 0.50 -44.03 -4.33
CA GLY A 99 1.51 -44.61 -3.45
C GLY A 99 2.53 -43.58 -2.95
N THR A 100 3.67 -44.07 -2.46
CA THR A 100 4.80 -43.26 -1.98
C THR A 100 5.93 -43.25 -3.00
N ILE A 101 6.38 -42.07 -3.43
CA ILE A 101 7.61 -41.90 -4.23
C ILE A 101 8.62 -41.13 -3.39
N ASN A 102 9.77 -41.75 -3.11
CA ASN A 102 10.89 -41.15 -2.40
C ASN A 102 12.07 -41.00 -3.37
N ALA A 103 12.32 -39.78 -3.85
CA ALA A 103 13.42 -39.47 -4.75
C ALA A 103 14.49 -38.62 -4.05
N HIS A 104 15.77 -38.94 -4.24
CA HIS A 104 16.83 -38.01 -3.83
C HIS A 104 16.91 -36.78 -4.76
N GLY A 105 16.70 -36.99 -6.06
CA GLY A 105 16.61 -35.95 -7.10
C GLY A 105 15.20 -35.41 -7.26
N GLN A 106 14.72 -35.29 -8.51
CA GLN A 106 13.34 -34.89 -8.78
C GLN A 106 12.35 -36.02 -8.51
N GLY A 107 11.18 -35.70 -7.95
CA GLY A 107 10.08 -36.65 -7.83
C GLY A 107 9.50 -37.00 -9.20
N ILE A 108 8.98 -35.99 -9.90
CA ILE A 108 8.46 -36.05 -11.27
C ILE A 108 9.11 -34.94 -12.10
N GLU A 109 9.72 -35.29 -13.22
CA GLU A 109 10.37 -34.34 -14.14
C GLU A 109 9.80 -34.43 -15.56
N VAL A 110 9.26 -33.32 -16.05
CA VAL A 110 8.81 -33.16 -17.44
C VAL A 110 9.87 -32.40 -18.22
N ASN A 111 10.54 -33.07 -19.15
CA ASN A 111 11.65 -32.48 -19.90
C ASN A 111 11.21 -31.58 -21.05
N ARG A 112 12.18 -30.87 -21.64
CA ARG A 112 11.99 -30.05 -22.85
C ARG A 112 11.33 -30.89 -23.94
N ASN A 113 10.31 -30.34 -24.60
CA ASN A 113 9.53 -30.99 -25.65
C ASN A 113 8.77 -32.24 -25.19
N ALA A 114 8.58 -32.45 -23.88
CA ALA A 114 7.63 -33.42 -23.38
C ALA A 114 6.27 -32.75 -23.14
N ARG A 115 5.19 -33.51 -23.29
CA ARG A 115 3.83 -33.07 -22.99
C ARG A 115 3.13 -34.06 -22.08
N VAL A 116 2.48 -33.56 -21.03
CA VAL A 116 1.64 -34.35 -20.12
C VAL A 116 0.27 -33.68 -20.04
N GLU A 117 -0.84 -34.41 -20.14
CA GLU A 117 -2.16 -33.81 -19.89
C GLU A 117 -2.36 -33.58 -18.40
N THR A 118 -2.32 -34.63 -17.56
CA THR A 118 -2.55 -34.48 -16.12
C THR A 118 -1.48 -35.17 -15.27
N ILE A 119 -1.03 -34.47 -14.22
CA ILE A 119 -0.26 -35.06 -13.11
C ILE A 119 -1.12 -34.97 -11.85
N THR A 120 -1.46 -36.10 -11.25
CA THR A 120 -2.25 -36.20 -10.03
C THR A 120 -1.46 -36.87 -8.93
N ILE A 121 -1.29 -36.18 -7.79
CA ILE A 121 -0.90 -36.80 -6.53
C ILE A 121 -2.20 -37.08 -5.78
N GLY A 122 -2.67 -38.33 -5.81
CA GLY A 122 -3.95 -38.72 -5.23
C GLY A 122 -3.96 -38.55 -3.71
N ALA A 123 -5.14 -38.62 -3.08
CA ALA A 123 -5.31 -38.30 -1.66
C ALA A 123 -4.40 -39.12 -0.71
N THR A 124 -4.11 -40.38 -1.04
CA THR A 124 -3.16 -41.25 -0.29
C THR A 124 -1.71 -41.10 -0.76
N GLY A 125 -1.51 -40.45 -1.91
CA GLY A 125 -0.22 -40.29 -2.56
C GLY A 125 0.74 -39.42 -1.76
N ILE A 126 1.98 -39.88 -1.67
CA ILE A 126 3.10 -39.13 -1.10
C ILE A 126 4.17 -38.98 -2.17
N LEU A 127 4.62 -37.75 -2.39
CA LEU A 127 5.75 -37.45 -3.26
C LEU A 127 6.81 -36.70 -2.48
N SER A 128 7.94 -37.35 -2.26
CA SER A 128 9.08 -36.80 -1.55
C SER A 128 10.28 -36.61 -2.47
N SER A 129 10.94 -35.46 -2.34
CA SER A 129 12.17 -35.12 -3.05
C SER A 129 13.18 -34.52 -2.08
N THR A 130 14.34 -35.14 -1.85
CA THR A 130 15.28 -34.66 -0.81
C THR A 130 16.08 -33.43 -1.26
N ASN A 131 16.69 -33.47 -2.45
CA ASN A 131 17.66 -32.43 -2.87
C ASN A 131 17.09 -31.46 -3.91
N ARG A 132 16.01 -31.81 -4.60
CA ARG A 132 15.48 -31.03 -5.73
C ARG A 132 13.99 -30.74 -5.57
N ARG A 133 13.29 -30.59 -6.69
CA ARG A 133 11.86 -30.26 -6.75
C ARG A 133 11.06 -31.54 -6.84
N ALA A 134 9.99 -31.63 -6.06
CA ALA A 134 9.05 -32.74 -6.11
C ALA A 134 8.45 -32.87 -7.51
N ILE A 135 7.97 -31.77 -8.08
CA ILE A 135 7.52 -31.72 -9.48
C ILE A 135 8.23 -30.57 -10.19
N ILE A 136 8.82 -30.84 -11.35
CA ILE A 136 9.35 -29.80 -12.22
C ILE A 136 8.86 -29.95 -13.66
N VAL A 137 8.39 -28.84 -14.21
CA VAL A 137 8.17 -28.67 -15.65
C VAL A 137 9.33 -27.85 -16.20
N ASN A 138 10.28 -28.50 -16.89
CA ASN A 138 11.46 -27.84 -17.43
C ASN A 138 11.11 -26.91 -18.59
N THR A 139 12.02 -26.00 -18.94
CA THR A 139 11.84 -25.09 -20.09
C THR A 139 11.61 -25.85 -21.39
N GLY A 140 10.48 -25.53 -22.05
CA GLY A 140 9.97 -26.21 -23.24
C GLY A 140 9.17 -27.49 -22.97
N GLY A 141 9.08 -27.92 -21.71
CA GLY A 141 8.12 -28.94 -21.28
C GLY A 141 6.72 -28.35 -21.09
N GLN A 142 5.70 -29.19 -21.26
CA GLN A 142 4.30 -28.79 -21.23
C GLN A 142 3.49 -29.73 -20.33
N VAL A 143 2.67 -29.15 -19.47
CA VAL A 143 1.67 -29.88 -18.68
C VAL A 143 0.32 -29.18 -18.85
N ASN A 144 -0.79 -29.88 -19.03
CA ASN A 144 -2.09 -29.19 -19.04
C ASN A 144 -2.55 -28.88 -17.59
N HIS A 145 -2.56 -29.91 -16.73
CA HIS A 145 -3.04 -29.79 -15.35
C HIS A 145 -2.15 -30.51 -14.33
N ILE A 146 -2.02 -29.92 -13.14
CA ILE A 146 -1.44 -30.55 -11.96
C ILE A 146 -2.46 -30.50 -10.82
N ASP A 147 -2.84 -31.66 -10.29
CA ASP A 147 -3.75 -31.81 -9.15
C ASP A 147 -3.01 -32.44 -7.96
N VAL A 148 -2.93 -31.73 -6.84
CA VAL A 148 -2.28 -32.21 -5.61
C VAL A 148 -3.34 -32.41 -4.55
N GLN A 149 -3.76 -33.66 -4.37
CA GLN A 149 -4.73 -34.09 -3.35
C GLN A 149 -4.04 -34.70 -2.13
N GLY A 150 -2.91 -35.37 -2.34
CA GLY A 150 -2.10 -35.97 -1.28
C GLY A 150 -1.02 -35.05 -0.72
N ASN A 151 0.13 -35.62 -0.37
CA ASN A 151 1.22 -34.89 0.29
C ASN A 151 2.45 -34.78 -0.62
N ILE A 152 2.95 -33.56 -0.78
CA ILE A 152 4.29 -33.29 -1.28
C ILE A 152 5.16 -32.87 -0.11
N THR A 153 6.25 -33.59 0.15
CA THR A 153 7.12 -33.38 1.31
C THR A 153 8.60 -33.35 0.92
N GLY A 154 9.44 -32.71 1.73
CA GLY A 154 10.88 -32.69 1.48
C GLY A 154 11.31 -31.78 0.32
N GLY A 155 12.57 -31.34 0.35
CA GLY A 155 13.19 -30.53 -0.71
C GLY A 155 12.37 -29.30 -1.09
N ARG A 156 12.12 -29.13 -2.39
CA ARG A 156 11.32 -28.03 -2.98
C ARG A 156 9.99 -28.58 -3.50
N GLY A 157 8.93 -27.76 -3.47
CA GLY A 157 7.60 -28.18 -3.94
C GLY A 157 7.45 -28.26 -5.47
N VAL A 158 6.37 -27.71 -6.01
CA VAL A 158 6.08 -27.71 -7.46
C VAL A 158 6.72 -26.49 -8.11
N PHE A 159 7.48 -26.69 -9.18
CA PHE A 159 8.16 -25.60 -9.89
C PHE A 159 7.94 -25.66 -11.40
N ASN A 160 7.45 -24.57 -11.98
CA ASN A 160 7.30 -24.41 -13.42
C ASN A 160 8.44 -23.58 -14.02
N SER A 161 9.08 -24.05 -15.07
CA SER A 161 9.96 -23.29 -15.98
C SER A 161 9.56 -23.43 -17.44
N GLY A 162 8.51 -24.21 -17.73
CA GLY A 162 7.95 -24.47 -19.04
C GLY A 162 6.56 -23.84 -19.17
N THR A 163 5.59 -24.60 -19.67
CA THR A 163 4.20 -24.16 -19.79
C THR A 163 3.26 -25.09 -19.04
N ILE A 164 2.40 -24.54 -18.17
CA ILE A 164 1.27 -25.26 -17.57
C ILE A 164 -0.03 -24.70 -18.15
N GLY A 165 -1.05 -25.52 -18.40
CA GLY A 165 -2.32 -25.13 -19.01
C GLY A 165 -2.27 -25.08 -20.53
N VAL A 166 -1.56 -26.02 -21.18
CA VAL A 166 -1.60 -26.16 -22.64
C VAL A 166 -2.93 -26.78 -23.07
N ASN A 167 -3.65 -26.16 -24.00
CA ASN A 167 -4.90 -26.74 -24.51
C ASN A 167 -4.61 -28.11 -25.17
N GLY A 168 -5.12 -29.17 -24.54
CA GLY A 168 -5.48 -30.45 -25.16
C GLY A 168 -6.40 -30.23 -26.35
N THR A 169 -6.29 -31.08 -27.38
CA THR A 169 -7.22 -31.14 -28.53
C THR A 169 -8.64 -31.61 -28.14
N GLY A 170 -9.09 -31.37 -26.90
CA GLY A 170 -10.36 -31.81 -26.37
C GLY A 170 -10.47 -31.53 -24.87
N THR A 171 -11.19 -30.46 -24.53
CA THR A 171 -11.94 -30.21 -23.29
C THR A 171 -11.54 -30.96 -22.01
N SER A 172 -10.97 -30.22 -21.04
CA SER A 172 -11.62 -30.00 -19.74
C SER A 172 -10.82 -29.01 -18.90
N SER A 173 -11.52 -28.01 -18.35
CA SER A 173 -11.10 -27.34 -17.12
C SER A 173 -10.95 -28.42 -16.03
N PRO A 174 -9.88 -28.42 -15.21
CA PRO A 174 -9.06 -27.26 -14.90
C PRO A 174 -7.76 -27.16 -15.71
N ASN A 175 -7.46 -25.95 -16.22
CA ASN A 175 -6.12 -25.58 -16.68
C ASN A 175 -5.35 -24.97 -15.50
N GLY A 176 -4.10 -25.38 -15.27
CA GLY A 176 -3.26 -24.81 -14.18
C GLY A 176 -2.98 -25.79 -13.04
N ILE A 177 -2.85 -25.27 -11.82
CA ILE A 177 -2.52 -26.04 -10.62
C ILE A 177 -3.68 -26.00 -9.63
N LYS A 178 -4.13 -27.16 -9.18
CA LYS A 178 -5.12 -27.33 -8.11
C LYS A 178 -4.47 -28.01 -6.91
N VAL A 179 -4.78 -27.53 -5.71
CA VAL A 179 -4.31 -28.14 -4.45
C VAL A 179 -5.46 -28.30 -3.48
N THR A 180 -5.65 -29.53 -3.01
CA THR A 180 -6.53 -29.89 -1.89
C THR A 180 -5.78 -30.55 -0.74
N GLY A 181 -4.58 -31.08 -1.01
CA GLY A 181 -3.67 -31.68 -0.04
C GLY A 181 -2.60 -30.71 0.48
N ASN A 182 -1.45 -31.26 0.90
CA ASN A 182 -0.38 -30.46 1.51
C ASN A 182 0.87 -30.39 0.64
N ILE A 183 1.54 -29.24 0.63
CA ILE A 183 2.85 -29.06 -0.02
C ILE A 183 3.79 -28.41 0.98
N THR A 184 4.77 -29.17 1.46
CA THR A 184 5.78 -28.70 2.42
C THR A 184 7.15 -28.64 1.76
N SER A 185 7.59 -27.43 1.43
CA SER A 185 8.97 -27.18 1.01
C SER A 185 9.85 -27.07 2.25
N THR A 186 10.76 -28.02 2.46
CA THR A 186 11.75 -27.95 3.55
C THR A 186 12.98 -27.14 3.14
N SER A 187 13.13 -26.82 1.86
CA SER A 187 14.20 -25.94 1.39
C SER A 187 13.92 -24.50 1.79
N GLU A 188 14.82 -23.92 2.58
CA GLU A 188 14.73 -22.52 2.97
C GLU A 188 14.76 -21.55 1.79
N SER A 189 15.14 -21.96 0.58
CA SER A 189 15.26 -21.08 -0.59
C SER A 189 14.14 -21.20 -1.62
N ALA A 190 13.08 -21.98 -1.34
CA ALA A 190 12.07 -22.32 -2.33
C ALA A 190 10.64 -22.12 -1.83
N ALA A 191 9.78 -21.61 -2.72
CA ALA A 191 8.34 -21.59 -2.49
C ALA A 191 7.74 -23.01 -2.59
N ALA A 192 6.58 -23.22 -1.96
CA ALA A 192 5.81 -24.45 -2.14
C ALA A 192 5.33 -24.58 -3.61
N LEU A 193 4.89 -23.47 -4.20
CA LEU A 193 4.55 -23.35 -5.61
C LEU A 193 5.35 -22.20 -6.24
N GLY A 194 6.19 -22.50 -7.23
CA GLY A 194 6.95 -21.49 -7.96
C GLY A 194 6.65 -21.50 -9.46
N ASN A 195 6.38 -20.32 -10.03
CA ASN A 195 6.17 -20.14 -11.47
C ASN A 195 7.23 -19.26 -12.11
N GLY A 196 8.09 -19.88 -12.91
CA GLY A 196 9.10 -19.27 -13.77
C GLY A 196 8.97 -19.48 -15.25
N GLY A 197 7.83 -20.02 -15.67
CA GLY A 197 7.47 -20.14 -17.06
C GLY A 197 6.16 -19.40 -17.32
N THR A 198 5.28 -20.04 -18.08
CA THR A 198 3.91 -19.57 -18.30
C THR A 198 2.94 -20.54 -17.66
N ILE A 199 1.94 -20.02 -16.95
CA ILE A 199 0.75 -20.78 -16.56
C ILE A 199 -0.43 -20.15 -17.27
N ASN A 200 -1.11 -20.89 -18.15
CA ASN A 200 -2.27 -20.41 -18.92
C ASN A 200 -3.62 -20.58 -18.20
N GLY A 201 -3.57 -20.95 -16.92
CA GLY A 201 -4.71 -21.05 -16.02
C GLY A 201 -4.39 -20.43 -14.65
N GLY A 202 -5.09 -20.90 -13.61
CA GLY A 202 -4.92 -20.40 -12.25
C GLY A 202 -4.06 -21.28 -11.36
N ILE A 203 -3.81 -20.77 -10.15
CA ILE A 203 -3.39 -21.57 -9.00
C ILE A 203 -4.57 -21.55 -8.02
N ASP A 204 -5.22 -22.69 -7.82
CA ASP A 204 -6.38 -22.84 -6.96
C ASP A 204 -6.08 -23.75 -5.76
N ILE A 205 -5.91 -23.15 -4.59
CA ILE A 205 -5.61 -23.85 -3.34
C ILE A 205 -6.91 -23.92 -2.56
N GLN A 206 -7.66 -25.01 -2.72
CA GLN A 206 -9.01 -25.15 -2.17
C GLN A 206 -8.98 -25.50 -0.68
N SER A 207 -7.99 -26.29 -0.26
CA SER A 207 -7.77 -26.73 1.12
C SER A 207 -6.31 -27.11 1.36
N GLY A 208 -5.98 -27.48 2.59
CA GLY A 208 -4.67 -28.00 2.98
C GLY A 208 -3.66 -26.92 3.33
N THR A 209 -2.42 -27.33 3.58
CA THR A 209 -1.34 -26.44 4.03
C THR A 209 -0.21 -26.34 3.00
N LEU A 210 0.13 -25.11 2.60
CA LEU A 210 1.31 -24.82 1.78
C LEU A 210 2.38 -24.13 2.64
N THR A 211 3.50 -24.80 2.83
CA THR A 211 4.65 -24.27 3.58
C THR A 211 5.78 -23.93 2.62
N GLY A 212 6.09 -22.64 2.52
CA GLY A 212 7.18 -22.11 1.71
C GLY A 212 8.42 -21.73 2.52
N GLY A 213 9.57 -21.70 1.86
CA GLY A 213 10.83 -21.19 2.41
C GLY A 213 11.00 -19.68 2.22
N ARG A 214 12.15 -19.19 2.70
CA ARG A 214 12.69 -17.84 2.47
C ARG A 214 13.13 -17.67 1.00
N ASN A 215 12.27 -17.09 0.18
CA ASN A 215 12.64 -16.74 -1.19
C ASN A 215 13.27 -15.34 -1.21
N ALA A 216 14.44 -15.21 -1.83
CA ALA A 216 15.13 -13.93 -1.96
C ALA A 216 14.36 -13.04 -2.95
N THR A 217 13.83 -11.94 -2.44
CA THR A 217 13.57 -10.76 -3.27
C THR A 217 14.75 -9.80 -3.10
N GLN A 218 14.96 -8.89 -4.05
CA GLN A 218 16.20 -8.12 -4.29
C GLN A 218 16.89 -7.54 -3.04
N TRP A 219 16.14 -7.27 -1.98
CA TRP A 219 16.61 -6.58 -0.76
C TRP A 219 16.44 -7.39 0.52
N ARG A 220 15.58 -8.42 0.52
CA ARG A 220 15.22 -9.22 1.69
C ARG A 220 14.69 -10.59 1.27
N SER A 221 14.92 -11.59 2.12
CA SER A 221 14.31 -12.90 1.96
C SER A 221 12.96 -12.93 2.67
N TYR A 222 11.88 -13.21 1.96
CA TYR A 222 10.53 -13.32 2.50
C TYR A 222 10.10 -14.79 2.51
N TYR A 223 9.32 -15.20 3.50
CA TYR A 223 8.68 -16.51 3.48
C TYR A 223 7.55 -16.50 2.46
N ILE A 224 7.67 -17.26 1.38
CA ILE A 224 6.72 -17.24 0.26
C ILE A 224 6.25 -18.66 -0.03
N SER A 225 4.94 -18.90 0.07
CA SER A 225 4.31 -20.18 -0.31
C SER A 225 3.99 -20.25 -1.79
N VAL A 226 3.55 -19.12 -2.38
CA VAL A 226 3.24 -19.04 -3.82
C VAL A 226 4.05 -17.91 -4.44
N TYR A 227 4.92 -18.27 -5.39
CA TYR A 227 5.81 -17.32 -6.05
C TYR A 227 5.59 -17.28 -7.56
N ASN A 228 4.93 -16.23 -8.06
CA ASN A 228 4.87 -15.91 -9.48
C ASN A 228 5.99 -14.93 -9.85
N HIS A 229 6.92 -15.36 -10.71
CA HIS A 229 7.99 -14.50 -11.21
C HIS A 229 7.99 -14.30 -12.73
N LYS A 230 7.00 -14.87 -13.42
CA LYS A 230 6.78 -14.73 -14.87
C LYS A 230 5.28 -14.55 -15.14
N MET A 231 4.75 -15.23 -16.16
CA MET A 231 3.39 -15.04 -16.64
C MET A 231 2.43 -16.06 -16.01
N LEU A 232 1.36 -15.57 -15.42
CA LEU A 232 0.24 -16.35 -14.90
C LEU A 232 -1.05 -15.78 -15.49
N ASN A 233 -1.65 -16.49 -16.46
CA ASN A 233 -2.88 -16.12 -17.15
C ASN A 233 -4.12 -16.66 -16.43
N GLY A 234 -4.30 -16.23 -15.19
CA GLY A 234 -5.36 -16.68 -14.31
C GLY A 234 -5.26 -16.04 -12.94
N SER A 235 -6.04 -16.56 -11.98
CA SER A 235 -6.05 -16.06 -10.61
C SER A 235 -5.25 -16.96 -9.68
N ILE A 236 -4.78 -16.40 -8.56
CA ILE A 236 -4.35 -17.16 -7.39
C ILE A 236 -5.51 -17.14 -6.40
N LYS A 237 -6.03 -18.31 -6.05
CA LYS A 237 -7.16 -18.47 -5.13
C LYS A 237 -6.74 -19.29 -3.92
N VAL A 238 -7.07 -18.78 -2.73
CA VAL A 238 -6.88 -19.45 -1.44
C VAL A 238 -8.26 -19.67 -0.83
N GLY A 239 -8.74 -20.90 -0.86
CA GLY A 239 -10.00 -21.33 -0.29
C GLY A 239 -10.04 -21.21 1.24
N GLU A 240 -11.24 -21.22 1.79
CA GLU A 240 -11.50 -21.00 3.23
C GLU A 240 -10.75 -21.99 4.13
N ASN A 241 -10.61 -23.24 3.67
CA ASN A 241 -9.95 -24.32 4.40
C ASN A 241 -8.44 -24.42 4.11
N ALA A 242 -7.88 -23.46 3.36
CA ALA A 242 -6.46 -23.44 3.03
C ALA A 242 -5.67 -22.59 4.02
N THR A 243 -4.45 -23.05 4.35
CA THR A 243 -3.48 -22.31 5.15
C THR A 243 -2.16 -22.18 4.39
N LEU A 244 -1.69 -20.95 4.21
CA LEU A 244 -0.37 -20.69 3.64
C LEU A 244 0.58 -20.29 4.77
N MET A 245 1.57 -21.15 5.06
CA MET A 245 2.69 -20.84 5.94
C MET A 245 3.79 -20.12 5.12
N GLY A 246 3.45 -18.94 4.63
CA GLY A 246 4.22 -18.14 3.69
C GLY A 246 3.31 -17.26 2.84
N GLY A 247 3.83 -16.16 2.30
CA GLY A 247 3.07 -15.19 1.54
C GLY A 247 2.82 -15.60 0.09
N ILE A 248 2.08 -14.74 -0.62
CA ILE A 248 1.91 -14.78 -2.07
C ILE A 248 2.74 -13.64 -2.66
N ALA A 249 3.69 -13.95 -3.55
CA ALA A 249 4.48 -12.94 -4.23
C ALA A 249 4.28 -13.01 -5.75
N ASN A 250 3.79 -11.91 -6.32
CA ASN A 250 3.93 -11.59 -7.73
C ASN A 250 5.10 -10.61 -7.84
N ALA A 251 6.30 -11.11 -8.18
CA ALA A 251 7.50 -10.28 -8.11
C ALA A 251 8.53 -10.61 -9.17
N ASN A 252 9.18 -9.57 -9.69
CA ASN A 252 10.42 -9.69 -10.46
C ASN A 252 11.54 -8.94 -9.73
N PRO A 253 12.15 -9.57 -8.71
CA PRO A 253 13.15 -8.93 -7.86
C PRO A 253 14.51 -8.72 -8.52
N TYR A 254 14.73 -8.90 -9.83
CA TYR A 254 16.09 -8.74 -10.38
C TYR A 254 16.20 -7.81 -11.57
N GLY A 255 15.12 -7.10 -11.95
CA GLY A 255 15.13 -6.28 -13.18
C GLY A 255 15.50 -7.09 -14.43
N GLN A 256 15.50 -8.43 -14.34
CA GLN A 256 15.82 -9.33 -15.43
C GLN A 256 14.66 -9.36 -16.41
N SER A 257 14.98 -9.56 -17.70
CA SER A 257 14.04 -9.54 -18.81
C SER A 257 12.80 -10.41 -18.55
N GLY A 258 11.62 -9.78 -18.57
CA GLY A 258 10.30 -10.39 -18.35
C GLY A 258 9.65 -9.91 -17.05
N VAL A 259 8.66 -9.02 -17.17
CA VAL A 259 7.86 -8.53 -16.03
C VAL A 259 7.04 -9.69 -15.46
N ALA A 260 7.02 -9.84 -14.14
CA ALA A 260 6.08 -10.77 -13.50
C ALA A 260 4.66 -10.20 -13.71
N VAL A 261 3.81 -10.97 -14.39
CA VAL A 261 2.46 -10.54 -14.77
C VAL A 261 1.46 -11.59 -14.31
N LEU A 262 0.45 -11.14 -13.57
CA LEU A 262 -0.70 -11.93 -13.16
C LEU A 262 -1.94 -11.37 -13.86
N ASN A 263 -2.51 -12.12 -14.82
CA ASN A 263 -3.73 -11.77 -15.56
C ASN A 263 -4.98 -12.34 -14.90
N GLY A 264 -5.22 -11.93 -13.66
CA GLY A 264 -6.37 -12.35 -12.85
C GLY A 264 -6.34 -11.71 -11.47
N ASN A 265 -7.07 -12.30 -10.54
CA ASN A 265 -7.14 -11.81 -9.16
C ASN A 265 -6.17 -12.57 -8.25
N ILE A 266 -5.87 -11.96 -7.10
CA ILE A 266 -5.49 -12.69 -5.90
C ILE A 266 -6.73 -12.69 -4.99
N GLU A 267 -7.31 -13.86 -4.75
CA GLU A 267 -8.51 -14.03 -3.90
C GLU A 267 -8.16 -14.89 -2.69
N VAL A 268 -8.39 -14.36 -1.49
CA VAL A 268 -8.11 -15.05 -0.23
C VAL A 268 -9.37 -15.18 0.58
N ALA A 269 -9.76 -16.41 0.90
CA ALA A 269 -10.78 -16.78 1.89
C ALA A 269 -10.17 -17.50 3.10
N GLY A 270 -9.02 -18.16 2.92
CA GLY A 270 -8.32 -18.88 3.98
C GLY A 270 -7.35 -18.02 4.79
N LYS A 271 -6.33 -18.69 5.33
CA LYS A 271 -5.33 -18.09 6.22
C LYS A 271 -3.99 -17.93 5.53
N ILE A 272 -3.36 -16.76 5.69
CA ILE A 272 -1.97 -16.54 5.29
C ILE A 272 -1.17 -16.13 6.53
N TYR A 273 -0.12 -16.90 6.79
CA TYR A 273 0.74 -16.77 7.94
C TYR A 273 2.19 -16.64 7.48
N THR A 274 2.71 -15.42 7.51
CA THR A 274 4.15 -15.19 7.43
C THR A 274 4.73 -14.86 8.81
N ASP A 275 5.92 -15.40 9.12
CA ASP A 275 6.63 -15.06 10.37
C ASP A 275 6.93 -13.56 10.38
N SER A 276 6.34 -12.83 11.32
CA SER A 276 6.45 -11.38 11.45
C SER A 276 7.88 -10.88 11.68
N ARG A 277 8.80 -11.77 12.11
CA ARG A 277 10.24 -11.44 12.25
C ARG A 277 10.98 -11.46 10.92
N ALA A 278 10.43 -12.11 9.90
CA ALA A 278 11.08 -12.31 8.60
C ALA A 278 10.32 -11.70 7.42
N SER A 279 9.01 -11.45 7.57
CA SER A 279 8.16 -10.89 6.52
C SER A 279 7.19 -9.88 7.12
N GLN A 280 7.12 -8.70 6.52
CA GLN A 280 6.25 -7.61 7.00
C GLN A 280 4.85 -7.64 6.35
N TYR A 281 4.68 -8.46 5.30
CA TYR A 281 3.50 -8.51 4.45
C TYR A 281 3.22 -9.97 4.05
N ASP A 282 1.95 -10.26 3.76
CA ASP A 282 1.48 -11.57 3.30
C ASP A 282 1.29 -11.61 1.78
N ILE A 283 0.94 -10.47 1.17
CA ILE A 283 0.79 -10.35 -0.29
C ILE A 283 1.76 -9.28 -0.80
N PHE A 284 2.57 -9.67 -1.80
CA PHE A 284 3.59 -8.84 -2.40
C PHE A 284 3.36 -8.68 -3.90
N ASN A 285 3.31 -7.42 -4.34
CA ASN A 285 3.45 -7.07 -5.76
C ASN A 285 4.69 -6.20 -5.95
N ILE A 286 5.81 -6.77 -6.39
CA ILE A 286 7.12 -6.08 -6.39
C ILE A 286 7.65 -5.98 -7.82
N TYR A 287 7.73 -4.75 -8.34
CA TYR A 287 8.17 -4.48 -9.72
C TYR A 287 7.43 -5.33 -10.77
N ALA A 288 6.14 -5.52 -10.53
CA ALA A 288 5.30 -6.47 -11.23
C ALA A 288 3.90 -5.90 -11.48
N THR A 289 3.14 -6.57 -12.36
CA THR A 289 1.79 -6.15 -12.72
C THR A 289 0.78 -7.22 -12.30
N ILE A 290 -0.26 -6.78 -11.58
CA ILE A 290 -1.48 -7.55 -11.35
C ILE A 290 -2.58 -6.87 -12.16
N ASN A 291 -3.12 -7.57 -13.16
CA ASN A 291 -4.15 -7.02 -14.04
C ASN A 291 -5.57 -7.11 -13.47
N GLY A 292 -5.79 -7.90 -12.41
CA GLY A 292 -7.05 -7.95 -11.67
C GLY A 292 -6.97 -7.31 -10.28
N ASN A 293 -7.80 -7.81 -9.38
CA ASN A 293 -7.98 -7.30 -8.01
C ASN A 293 -7.16 -8.09 -6.99
N ILE A 294 -6.92 -7.47 -5.83
CA ILE A 294 -6.60 -8.21 -4.60
C ILE A 294 -7.86 -8.19 -3.73
N ILE A 295 -8.40 -9.37 -3.40
CA ILE A 295 -9.67 -9.53 -2.69
C ILE A 295 -9.43 -10.39 -1.45
N ILE A 296 -9.64 -9.80 -0.27
CA ILE A 296 -9.58 -10.48 1.02
C ILE A 296 -11.02 -10.68 1.50
N LYS A 297 -11.55 -11.90 1.40
CA LYS A 297 -12.93 -12.23 1.75
C LYS A 297 -13.15 -12.19 3.27
N ASP A 298 -14.40 -12.13 3.69
CA ASP A 298 -14.86 -12.08 5.07
C ASP A 298 -14.26 -13.14 6.00
N THR A 299 -14.09 -14.37 5.53
CA THR A 299 -13.48 -15.48 6.29
C THR A 299 -11.96 -15.42 6.36
N ALA A 300 -11.34 -14.58 5.54
CA ALA A 300 -9.89 -14.55 5.40
C ALA A 300 -9.19 -13.89 6.59
N THR A 301 -8.05 -14.45 6.95
CA THR A 301 -7.13 -13.85 7.94
C THR A 301 -5.73 -13.78 7.36
N LEU A 302 -5.22 -12.57 7.25
CA LEU A 302 -3.82 -12.28 6.99
C LEU A 302 -3.16 -11.86 8.31
N ASN A 303 -2.02 -12.45 8.65
CA ASN A 303 -1.22 -12.01 9.80
C ASN A 303 -0.46 -10.71 9.52
N ASN A 304 -0.21 -10.40 8.25
CA ASN A 304 0.54 -9.24 7.81
C ASN A 304 -0.16 -8.54 6.63
N GLY A 305 0.39 -7.42 6.17
CA GLY A 305 -0.32 -6.55 5.22
C GLY A 305 -0.21 -6.97 3.75
N ILE A 306 -0.72 -6.09 2.89
CA ILE A 306 -0.53 -6.10 1.44
C ILE A 306 0.49 -5.02 1.09
N TRP A 307 1.52 -5.37 0.33
CA TRP A 307 2.51 -4.42 -0.17
C TRP A 307 2.53 -4.37 -1.70
N ASN A 308 2.22 -3.20 -2.23
CA ASN A 308 2.38 -2.87 -3.64
C ASN A 308 3.60 -1.97 -3.87
N GLN A 309 4.51 -2.42 -4.74
CA GLN A 309 5.64 -1.70 -5.33
C GLN A 309 5.65 -1.91 -6.86
N GLY A 310 4.48 -2.07 -7.46
CA GLY A 310 4.29 -2.25 -8.89
C GLY A 310 2.98 -1.65 -9.37
N VAL A 311 2.31 -2.30 -10.30
CA VAL A 311 1.00 -1.88 -10.81
C VAL A 311 -0.05 -2.90 -10.44
N ILE A 312 -1.15 -2.42 -9.85
CA ILE A 312 -2.39 -3.18 -9.68
C ILE A 312 -3.44 -2.46 -10.51
N ASN A 313 -3.86 -3.05 -11.63
CA ASN A 313 -4.85 -2.45 -12.53
C ASN A 313 -6.29 -2.59 -12.01
N GLY A 314 -6.52 -3.49 -11.05
CA GLY A 314 -7.77 -3.57 -10.30
C GLY A 314 -7.78 -2.71 -9.04
N LYS A 315 -8.62 -3.11 -8.09
CA LYS A 315 -8.74 -2.56 -6.73
C LYS A 315 -8.12 -3.49 -5.69
N ILE A 316 -7.90 -2.94 -4.51
CA ILE A 316 -7.71 -3.72 -3.28
C ILE A 316 -9.02 -3.69 -2.51
N GLU A 317 -9.67 -4.84 -2.33
CA GLU A 317 -10.90 -4.99 -1.57
C GLU A 317 -10.65 -5.87 -0.34
N VAL A 318 -11.00 -5.36 0.84
CA VAL A 318 -10.85 -6.07 2.11
C VAL A 318 -12.22 -6.18 2.76
N ASP A 319 -12.61 -7.42 3.10
CA ASP A 319 -13.80 -7.79 3.86
C ASP A 319 -13.44 -8.64 5.09
N GLY A 320 -12.31 -9.35 5.04
CA GLY A 320 -11.75 -10.10 6.17
C GLY A 320 -10.83 -9.29 7.09
N THR A 321 -9.94 -10.01 7.77
CA THR A 321 -9.04 -9.43 8.78
C THR A 321 -7.60 -9.36 8.30
N ILE A 322 -6.96 -8.19 8.48
CA ILE A 322 -5.53 -7.96 8.27
C ILE A 322 -4.89 -7.55 9.61
N ASN A 323 -4.12 -8.45 10.20
CA ASN A 323 -3.57 -8.37 11.56
C ASN A 323 -2.12 -7.89 11.64
N THR A 324 -1.69 -7.02 10.72
CA THR A 324 -0.30 -6.55 10.62
C THR A 324 0.28 -6.12 11.97
N GLN A 325 1.49 -6.61 12.26
CA GLN A 325 2.23 -6.30 13.48
C GLN A 325 3.36 -5.27 13.25
N GLY A 326 3.97 -4.77 14.33
CA GLY A 326 5.21 -3.99 14.26
C GLY A 326 5.09 -2.57 13.66
N GLY A 327 3.90 -1.97 13.67
CA GLY A 327 3.70 -0.61 13.15
C GLY A 327 3.68 -0.50 11.61
N HIS A 328 3.70 -1.63 10.90
CA HIS A 328 3.54 -1.68 9.46
C HIS A 328 2.07 -1.48 9.03
N SER A 329 1.86 -1.17 7.76
CA SER A 329 0.53 -0.89 7.22
C SER A 329 -0.18 -2.17 6.83
N GLY A 330 -1.50 -2.24 7.05
CA GLY A 330 -2.34 -3.33 6.54
C GLY A 330 -2.42 -3.31 5.02
N VAL A 331 -2.47 -2.12 4.43
CA VAL A 331 -2.35 -1.92 2.98
C VAL A 331 -1.31 -0.83 2.73
N TYR A 332 -0.31 -1.14 1.91
CA TYR A 332 0.81 -0.26 1.63
C TYR A 332 1.06 -0.10 0.12
N ASN A 333 0.66 1.04 -0.44
CA ASN A 333 0.98 1.43 -1.81
C ASN A 333 2.23 2.31 -1.81
N GLN A 334 3.36 1.79 -2.30
CA GLN A 334 4.66 2.43 -2.19
C GLN A 334 4.88 3.57 -3.20
N ARG A 335 6.00 4.30 -3.08
CA ARG A 335 6.41 5.27 -4.11
C ARG A 335 6.52 4.61 -5.48
N ASN A 336 6.11 5.33 -6.51
CA ASN A 336 6.10 4.89 -7.92
C ASN A 336 5.23 3.66 -8.22
N SER A 337 4.34 3.25 -7.30
CA SER A 337 3.36 2.19 -7.56
C SER A 337 1.96 2.75 -7.79
N THR A 338 1.11 1.96 -8.44
CA THR A 338 -0.27 2.35 -8.78
C THR A 338 -1.27 1.30 -8.32
N VAL A 339 -2.41 1.75 -7.77
CA VAL A 339 -3.64 0.97 -7.62
C VAL A 339 -4.73 1.68 -8.42
N SER A 340 -5.18 1.07 -9.52
CA SER A 340 -5.92 1.81 -10.55
C SER A 340 -7.40 2.02 -10.23
N GLN A 341 -8.03 1.14 -9.46
CA GLN A 341 -9.48 1.21 -9.16
C GLN A 341 -9.80 1.53 -7.69
N GLY A 342 -8.81 1.93 -6.90
CA GLY A 342 -9.01 2.33 -5.51
C GLY A 342 -8.81 1.23 -4.47
N ILE A 343 -9.07 1.59 -3.21
CA ILE A 343 -9.02 0.70 -2.04
C ILE A 343 -10.39 0.76 -1.35
N VAL A 344 -10.98 -0.40 -1.11
CA VAL A 344 -12.31 -0.52 -0.48
C VAL A 344 -12.20 -1.41 0.75
N ILE A 345 -12.54 -0.86 1.91
CA ILE A 345 -12.59 -1.57 3.20
C ILE A 345 -14.06 -1.80 3.54
N LYS A 346 -14.58 -3.01 3.28
CA LYS A 346 -15.98 -3.41 3.46
C LYS A 346 -16.40 -3.44 4.92
N GLU A 347 -17.70 -3.57 5.18
CA GLU A 347 -18.31 -3.46 6.51
C GLU A 347 -17.74 -4.43 7.55
N ASN A 348 -17.45 -5.69 7.17
CA ASN A 348 -16.90 -6.69 8.08
C ASN A 348 -15.37 -6.58 8.25
N ALA A 349 -14.73 -5.76 7.43
CA ALA A 349 -13.29 -5.69 7.35
C ALA A 349 -12.66 -5.12 8.62
N LYS A 350 -11.57 -5.74 9.04
CA LYS A 350 -10.74 -5.28 10.16
C LYS A 350 -9.29 -5.18 9.73
N ILE A 351 -8.85 -3.95 9.46
CA ILE A 351 -7.43 -3.65 9.34
C ILE A 351 -6.93 -3.17 10.68
N LYS A 352 -6.09 -3.96 11.36
CA LYS A 352 -5.59 -3.63 12.70
C LYS A 352 -4.75 -2.35 12.73
N THR A 353 -4.04 -2.06 11.64
CA THR A 353 -3.15 -0.90 11.53
C THR A 353 -3.70 0.10 10.51
N LYS A 354 -2.84 0.61 9.62
CA LYS A 354 -3.14 1.73 8.73
C LYS A 354 -3.25 1.32 7.26
N VAL A 355 -3.91 2.16 6.48
CA VAL A 355 -3.82 2.17 5.01
C VAL A 355 -2.88 3.30 4.63
N THR A 356 -1.80 3.01 3.91
CA THR A 356 -0.81 4.03 3.53
C THR A 356 -0.60 4.07 2.02
N ASN A 357 -0.66 5.29 1.49
CA ASN A 357 -0.35 5.62 0.11
C ASN A 357 0.89 6.53 0.02
N ARG A 358 1.87 6.12 -0.78
CA ARG A 358 3.02 6.92 -1.21
C ARG A 358 3.16 6.99 -2.73
N GLY A 359 2.32 6.25 -3.46
CA GLY A 359 2.24 6.20 -4.91
C GLY A 359 0.96 6.86 -5.42
N THR A 360 0.36 6.26 -6.43
CA THR A 360 -0.90 6.72 -7.02
C THR A 360 -2.04 5.75 -6.72
N ILE A 361 -3.16 6.28 -6.23
CA ILE A 361 -4.45 5.59 -6.19
C ILE A 361 -5.39 6.28 -7.17
N SER A 362 -5.81 5.56 -8.21
CA SER A 362 -6.60 6.10 -9.32
C SER A 362 -8.11 5.87 -9.15
N ALA A 363 -8.91 6.56 -9.98
CA ALA A 363 -10.37 6.48 -10.16
C ALA A 363 -11.21 6.71 -8.90
N ASN A 364 -11.26 5.74 -7.97
CA ASN A 364 -12.24 5.70 -6.88
C ASN A 364 -11.69 6.10 -5.51
N GLY A 365 -10.37 6.34 -5.41
CA GLY A 365 -9.75 6.74 -4.14
C GLY A 365 -9.80 5.66 -3.06
N ILE A 366 -10.18 6.04 -1.83
CA ILE A 366 -10.24 5.15 -0.66
C ILE A 366 -11.62 5.25 -0.01
N GLU A 367 -12.31 4.10 0.10
CA GLU A 367 -13.62 3.99 0.76
C GLU A 367 -13.52 3.10 2.00
N VAL A 368 -14.00 3.59 3.15
CA VAL A 368 -13.97 2.88 4.44
C VAL A 368 -15.40 2.69 4.96
N LYS A 369 -15.87 1.44 4.90
CA LYS A 369 -17.14 0.94 5.47
C LYS A 369 -16.93 0.11 6.73
N GLY A 370 -15.76 -0.54 6.87
CA GLY A 370 -15.36 -1.30 8.07
C GLY A 370 -14.42 -0.53 8.98
N GLN A 371 -13.49 -1.24 9.62
CA GLN A 371 -12.55 -0.68 10.59
C GLN A 371 -11.11 -0.60 10.07
N VAL A 372 -10.51 0.58 10.23
CA VAL A 372 -9.07 0.82 10.18
C VAL A 372 -8.62 1.27 11.57
N GLY A 373 -7.87 0.42 12.29
CA GLY A 373 -7.40 0.68 13.65
C GLY A 373 -6.28 1.74 13.74
N GLY A 374 -5.68 2.08 12.60
CA GLY A 374 -4.75 3.19 12.44
C GLY A 374 -5.31 4.29 11.56
N ALA A 375 -4.43 5.02 10.88
CA ALA A 375 -4.79 6.12 10.01
C ALA A 375 -5.02 5.68 8.55
N VAL A 376 -5.71 6.52 7.79
CA VAL A 376 -5.61 6.57 6.33
C VAL A 376 -4.56 7.63 5.97
N ASP A 377 -3.37 7.18 5.58
CA ASP A 377 -2.16 7.98 5.42
C ASP A 377 -1.85 8.22 3.92
N ASN A 378 -2.05 9.44 3.41
CA ASN A 378 -1.52 9.88 2.13
C ASN A 378 -0.16 10.61 2.33
N GLN A 379 0.93 9.85 2.24
CA GLN A 379 2.28 10.28 2.53
C GLN A 379 3.05 10.66 1.25
N ARG A 380 2.91 11.91 0.81
CA ARG A 380 3.47 12.41 -0.47
C ARG A 380 3.00 11.63 -1.72
N GLY A 381 1.92 10.88 -1.60
CA GLY A 381 1.27 10.19 -2.71
C GLY A 381 0.18 11.05 -3.38
N THR A 382 -0.43 10.50 -4.42
CA THR A 382 -1.61 11.07 -5.09
C THR A 382 -2.81 10.13 -4.94
N ILE A 383 -3.94 10.66 -4.49
CA ILE A 383 -5.24 10.01 -4.52
C ILE A 383 -6.11 10.82 -5.49
N THR A 384 -6.55 10.22 -6.58
CA THR A 384 -7.31 10.95 -7.61
C THR A 384 -8.81 11.04 -7.29
N GLY A 385 -9.38 9.99 -6.70
CA GLY A 385 -10.75 9.98 -6.20
C GLY A 385 -10.86 10.51 -4.77
N ASP A 386 -11.98 10.20 -4.13
CA ASP A 386 -12.31 10.67 -2.79
C ASP A 386 -11.67 9.81 -1.69
N VAL A 387 -11.57 10.39 -0.49
CA VAL A 387 -11.37 9.61 0.74
C VAL A 387 -12.68 9.66 1.52
N LYS A 388 -13.40 8.54 1.54
CA LYS A 388 -14.76 8.45 2.08
C LYS A 388 -14.82 7.54 3.29
N ILE A 389 -15.29 8.08 4.41
CA ILE A 389 -15.65 7.32 5.61
C ILE A 389 -17.17 7.21 5.65
N GLU A 390 -17.68 6.00 5.43
CA GLU A 390 -19.12 5.73 5.42
C GLU A 390 -19.69 5.64 6.84
N SER A 391 -21.02 5.58 6.96
CA SER A 391 -21.71 5.63 8.26
C SER A 391 -21.31 4.54 9.26
N THR A 392 -20.93 3.35 8.76
CA THR A 392 -20.40 2.23 9.55
C THR A 392 -18.88 2.26 9.69
N GLY A 393 -18.21 3.09 8.89
CA GLY A 393 -16.77 3.20 8.82
C GLY A 393 -16.15 3.76 10.10
N LYS A 394 -15.00 3.20 10.49
CA LYS A 394 -14.21 3.67 11.63
C LYS A 394 -12.74 3.79 11.22
N VAL A 395 -12.15 4.96 11.47
CA VAL A 395 -10.72 5.21 11.28
C VAL A 395 -10.15 5.82 12.56
N GLU A 396 -9.52 4.98 13.38
CA GLU A 396 -9.09 5.36 14.74
C GLU A 396 -7.92 6.35 14.73
N GLY A 397 -7.00 6.21 13.77
CA GLY A 397 -5.87 7.12 13.61
C GLY A 397 -6.16 8.38 12.80
N GLY A 398 -7.39 8.55 12.30
CA GLY A 398 -7.76 9.68 11.44
C GLY A 398 -7.24 9.60 10.00
N ILE A 399 -7.34 10.72 9.29
CA ILE A 399 -6.86 10.90 7.91
C ILE A 399 -5.66 11.84 7.93
N HIS A 400 -4.51 11.39 7.41
CA HIS A 400 -3.30 12.20 7.31
C HIS A 400 -2.95 12.47 5.86
N ASN A 401 -2.89 13.75 5.48
CA ASN A 401 -2.51 14.13 4.13
C ASN A 401 -1.28 15.04 4.11
N SER A 402 -0.25 14.57 3.42
CA SER A 402 0.97 15.34 3.07
C SER A 402 1.29 15.26 1.58
N GLY A 403 0.41 14.64 0.80
CA GLY A 403 0.47 14.54 -0.65
C GLY A 403 -0.71 15.28 -1.28
N THR A 404 -1.20 14.79 -2.40
CA THR A 404 -2.36 15.37 -3.09
C THR A 404 -3.56 14.43 -3.04
N ILE A 405 -4.70 14.95 -2.59
CA ILE A 405 -6.03 14.36 -2.78
C ILE A 405 -6.74 15.24 -3.81
N LYS A 406 -6.99 14.71 -5.01
CA LYS A 406 -7.71 15.45 -6.07
C LYS A 406 -9.22 15.39 -5.91
N GLY A 407 -9.74 14.35 -5.25
CA GLY A 407 -11.12 14.30 -4.80
C GLY A 407 -11.34 15.15 -3.55
N LYS A 408 -12.44 14.85 -2.87
CA LYS A 408 -12.81 15.41 -1.57
C LYS A 408 -12.55 14.41 -0.44
N ILE A 409 -12.58 14.91 0.79
CA ILE A 409 -12.75 14.06 1.97
C ILE A 409 -14.23 14.10 2.37
N GLU A 410 -14.86 12.93 2.48
CA GLU A 410 -16.24 12.79 2.95
C GLU A 410 -16.27 12.00 4.26
N ASN A 411 -16.75 12.63 5.33
CA ASN A 411 -16.94 11.98 6.61
C ASN A 411 -18.43 11.80 6.94
N GLN A 412 -18.90 10.57 6.91
CA GLN A 412 -20.23 10.17 7.40
C GLN A 412 -20.13 9.25 8.63
N GLY A 413 -18.92 8.96 9.09
CA GLY A 413 -18.68 8.05 10.20
C GLY A 413 -19.31 8.56 11.50
N LYS A 414 -19.89 7.63 12.25
CA LYS A 414 -20.45 7.93 13.60
C LYS A 414 -19.36 8.23 14.63
N ASN A 415 -18.17 7.69 14.43
CA ASN A 415 -17.03 7.93 15.30
C ASN A 415 -16.33 9.24 14.90
N ALA A 416 -15.76 9.95 15.87
CA ALA A 416 -15.00 11.16 15.61
C ALA A 416 -13.78 10.85 14.71
N VAL A 417 -13.61 11.62 13.63
CA VAL A 417 -12.49 11.50 12.71
C VAL A 417 -11.62 12.76 12.79
N ASN A 418 -10.33 12.58 13.07
CA ASN A 418 -9.36 13.65 12.95
C ASN A 418 -8.82 13.71 11.52
N ILE A 419 -8.82 14.89 10.89
CA ILE A 419 -8.30 15.13 9.55
C ILE A 419 -7.11 16.08 9.68
N TYR A 420 -5.91 15.58 9.41
CA TYR A 420 -4.68 16.36 9.44
C TYR A 420 -4.19 16.59 8.02
N ASN A 421 -4.44 17.78 7.49
CA ASN A 421 -3.85 18.24 6.25
C ASN A 421 -2.55 18.98 6.58
N ILE A 422 -1.43 18.27 6.61
CA ILE A 422 -0.16 18.82 7.08
C ILE A 422 0.55 19.62 5.99
N GLN A 423 1.65 20.29 6.33
CA GLN A 423 2.42 21.11 5.39
C GLN A 423 2.77 20.33 4.11
N GLY A 424 2.46 20.91 2.95
CA GLY A 424 2.61 20.29 1.62
C GLY A 424 1.42 19.42 1.17
N GLY A 425 0.47 19.14 2.07
CA GLY A 425 -0.80 18.49 1.75
C GLY A 425 -1.72 19.39 0.93
N VAL A 426 -2.32 18.82 -0.12
CA VAL A 426 -3.31 19.49 -0.97
C VAL A 426 -4.58 18.64 -1.02
N ILE A 427 -5.74 19.27 -0.79
CA ILE A 427 -7.08 18.69 -0.96
C ILE A 427 -7.82 19.57 -1.97
N THR A 428 -8.19 19.00 -3.12
CA THR A 428 -8.68 19.81 -4.25
C THR A 428 -10.18 20.07 -4.18
N GLN A 429 -11.02 19.06 -3.91
CA GLN A 429 -12.48 19.22 -3.86
C GLN A 429 -13.03 19.45 -2.45
N GLY A 430 -12.19 19.93 -1.53
CA GLY A 430 -12.63 20.33 -0.19
C GLY A 430 -12.94 19.17 0.74
N ILE A 431 -13.66 19.47 1.81
CA ILE A 431 -14.06 18.51 2.85
C ILE A 431 -15.55 18.64 3.11
N THR A 432 -16.27 17.52 3.15
CA THR A 432 -17.68 17.45 3.58
C THR A 432 -17.80 16.60 4.83
N ASN A 433 -18.36 17.15 5.90
CA ASN A 433 -18.59 16.48 7.17
C ASN A 433 -20.08 16.34 7.47
N LYS A 434 -20.54 15.11 7.70
CA LYS A 434 -21.88 14.76 8.20
C LYS A 434 -21.84 14.07 9.57
N GLY A 435 -20.67 13.61 9.99
CA GLY A 435 -20.44 12.99 11.29
C GLY A 435 -19.79 13.95 12.30
N THR A 436 -18.92 13.42 13.14
CA THR A 436 -18.07 14.22 14.03
C THR A 436 -16.65 14.28 13.46
N ALA A 437 -16.09 15.48 13.30
CA ALA A 437 -14.73 15.64 12.81
C ALA A 437 -13.97 16.79 13.48
N THR A 438 -12.63 16.64 13.52
CA THR A 438 -11.70 17.73 13.80
C THR A 438 -10.75 17.88 12.63
N ILE A 439 -10.75 19.04 11.99
CA ILE A 439 -9.83 19.37 10.90
C ILE A 439 -8.69 20.22 11.47
N ARG A 440 -7.46 19.77 11.27
CA ARG A 440 -6.26 20.58 11.47
C ARG A 440 -5.57 20.81 10.14
N ASN A 441 -5.57 22.06 9.69
CA ASN A 441 -5.03 22.45 8.40
C ASN A 441 -3.72 23.24 8.54
N GLN A 442 -2.67 22.72 7.91
CA GLN A 442 -1.36 23.34 7.68
C GLN A 442 -0.98 23.27 6.18
N GLY A 443 -1.87 22.74 5.34
CA GLY A 443 -1.71 22.60 3.89
C GLY A 443 -2.73 23.44 3.15
N LYS A 444 -3.09 23.03 1.93
CA LYS A 444 -4.09 23.71 1.10
C LYS A 444 -5.36 22.88 0.97
N ILE A 445 -6.51 23.52 1.18
CA ILE A 445 -7.84 22.99 0.87
C ILE A 445 -8.46 23.94 -0.15
N HIS A 446 -8.61 23.54 -1.41
CA HIS A 446 -9.03 24.48 -2.45
C HIS A 446 -10.54 24.80 -2.41
N GLN A 447 -11.41 23.78 -2.34
CA GLN A 447 -12.87 23.98 -2.36
C GLN A 447 -13.52 24.03 -0.96
N GLY A 448 -12.93 24.79 -0.04
CA GLY A 448 -13.52 25.07 1.27
C GLY A 448 -13.95 23.84 2.08
N ILE A 449 -14.83 24.07 3.06
CA ILE A 449 -15.35 23.04 3.96
C ILE A 449 -16.87 23.15 4.06
N ILE A 450 -17.57 22.02 4.03
CA ILE A 450 -19.01 21.93 4.22
C ILE A 450 -19.27 21.07 5.46
N ASN A 451 -19.88 21.65 6.50
CA ASN A 451 -20.46 20.92 7.62
C ASN A 451 -21.96 20.76 7.38
N ASP A 452 -22.42 19.54 7.17
CA ASP A 452 -23.78 19.21 6.75
C ASP A 452 -24.45 18.36 7.84
N GLY A 453 -25.04 19.03 8.84
CA GLY A 453 -25.69 18.39 9.99
C GLY A 453 -24.75 17.74 11.02
N GLY A 454 -23.44 17.79 10.79
CA GLY A 454 -22.42 17.20 11.67
C GLY A 454 -21.91 18.13 12.78
N THR A 455 -21.02 17.59 13.62
CA THR A 455 -20.23 18.36 14.60
C THR A 455 -18.81 18.51 14.09
N LEU A 456 -18.37 19.74 13.83
CA LEU A 456 -17.08 20.02 13.21
C LEU A 456 -16.27 21.00 14.06
N THR A 457 -15.03 20.63 14.37
CA THR A 457 -14.00 21.57 14.85
C THR A 457 -13.00 21.87 13.74
N VAL A 458 -12.69 23.13 13.51
CA VAL A 458 -11.68 23.56 12.52
C VAL A 458 -10.56 24.32 13.22
N ILE A 459 -9.33 23.88 12.95
CA ILE A 459 -8.08 24.51 13.38
C ILE A 459 -7.30 24.84 12.11
N ASN A 460 -7.18 26.12 11.77
CA ASN A 460 -6.33 26.58 10.67
C ASN A 460 -5.05 27.17 11.27
N ASP A 461 -3.93 26.46 11.15
CA ASP A 461 -2.68 26.87 11.78
C ASP A 461 -2.14 28.16 11.12
N PHE A 462 -1.63 29.08 11.93
CA PHE A 462 -0.89 30.27 11.53
C PHE A 462 0.40 30.36 12.36
N ARG A 463 1.44 31.05 11.85
CA ARG A 463 2.75 31.16 12.52
C ARG A 463 3.38 32.52 12.29
N ARG A 464 4.29 32.89 13.19
CA ARG A 464 5.23 34.00 12.97
C ARG A 464 6.09 33.69 11.76
N ASP A 465 6.23 34.65 10.87
CA ASP A 465 7.09 34.61 9.69
C ASP A 465 7.74 35.97 9.53
N GLU A 466 9.04 36.04 9.83
CA GLU A 466 9.84 37.27 9.77
C GLU A 466 9.94 37.84 8.35
N ASN A 467 9.67 37.02 7.33
CA ASN A 467 9.66 37.45 5.93
C ASN A 467 8.26 37.85 5.44
N ALA A 468 7.20 37.57 6.20
CA ALA A 468 5.88 38.09 5.89
C ALA A 468 5.89 39.60 6.13
N ALA A 469 5.21 40.35 5.26
CA ALA A 469 5.13 41.81 5.38
C ALA A 469 4.72 42.25 6.80
N ASP A 470 3.90 41.44 7.47
CA ASP A 470 3.29 41.75 8.75
C ASP A 470 3.75 40.84 9.90
N GLY A 471 4.86 40.11 9.71
CA GLY A 471 5.49 39.29 10.75
C GLY A 471 4.76 37.96 11.08
N TYR A 472 3.57 37.73 10.54
CA TYR A 472 2.78 36.52 10.68
C TYR A 472 2.14 36.12 9.36
N ARG A 473 1.91 34.81 9.16
CA ARG A 473 1.12 34.28 8.04
C ARG A 473 0.27 33.09 8.45
N ALA A 474 -0.87 32.92 7.77
CA ALA A 474 -1.58 31.66 7.76
C ALA A 474 -0.67 30.56 7.17
N VAL A 475 -0.57 29.42 7.84
CA VAL A 475 0.17 28.24 7.34
C VAL A 475 -0.77 27.35 6.54
N GLY A 476 -1.99 27.17 7.04
CA GLY A 476 -3.07 26.52 6.30
C GLY A 476 -3.83 27.50 5.43
N GLU A 477 -4.10 27.11 4.19
CA GLU A 477 -4.99 27.82 3.26
C GLU A 477 -6.31 27.04 3.14
N ILE A 478 -7.43 27.74 3.32
CA ILE A 478 -8.78 27.23 3.06
C ILE A 478 -9.39 28.14 2.00
N GLY A 479 -9.59 27.62 0.80
CA GLY A 479 -10.26 28.30 -0.29
C GLY A 479 -11.78 28.28 -0.13
N LYS A 480 -12.49 28.62 -1.20
CA LYS A 480 -13.94 28.82 -1.17
C LYS A 480 -14.69 27.61 -1.70
N THR A 481 -15.81 27.28 -1.07
CA THR A 481 -16.78 26.31 -1.57
C THR A 481 -17.41 26.80 -2.87
N THR A 482 -18.23 25.95 -3.50
CA THR A 482 -19.02 26.35 -4.69
C THR A 482 -19.98 27.50 -4.41
N SER A 483 -20.38 27.71 -3.15
CA SER A 483 -21.22 28.83 -2.71
C SER A 483 -20.44 30.13 -2.50
N GLY A 484 -19.11 30.11 -2.66
CA GLY A 484 -18.25 31.29 -2.58
C GLY A 484 -17.80 31.66 -1.16
N VAL A 485 -17.95 30.78 -0.17
CA VAL A 485 -17.53 31.01 1.22
C VAL A 485 -16.46 30.00 1.67
N HIS A 486 -15.71 30.27 2.73
CA HIS A 486 -14.69 29.31 3.21
C HIS A 486 -15.31 28.09 3.88
N ILE A 487 -16.37 28.32 4.68
CA ILE A 487 -17.05 27.27 5.44
C ILE A 487 -18.56 27.43 5.35
N GLU A 488 -19.27 26.38 4.94
CA GLU A 488 -20.73 26.30 4.97
C GLU A 488 -21.17 25.44 6.16
N ASN A 489 -22.09 25.94 6.99
CA ASN A 489 -22.68 25.19 8.10
C ASN A 489 -24.18 25.00 7.86
N LYS A 490 -24.58 23.81 7.44
CA LYS A 490 -25.93 23.50 6.98
C LYS A 490 -26.62 22.50 7.91
N ASN A 491 -27.94 22.39 7.76
CA ASN A 491 -28.76 21.33 8.35
C ASN A 491 -28.58 21.21 9.88
N ARG A 492 -28.49 22.35 10.57
CA ARG A 492 -28.29 22.48 12.02
C ARG A 492 -26.97 21.89 12.52
N GLY A 493 -25.96 21.85 11.65
CA GLY A 493 -24.61 21.45 12.03
C GLY A 493 -24.03 22.35 13.13
N GLN A 494 -23.15 21.78 13.95
CA GLN A 494 -22.40 22.51 14.97
C GLN A 494 -20.99 22.74 14.47
N LEU A 495 -20.61 24.02 14.33
CA LEU A 495 -19.28 24.41 13.86
C LEU A 495 -18.54 25.15 14.96
N TYR A 496 -17.38 24.66 15.35
CA TYR A 496 -16.43 25.36 16.21
C TYR A 496 -15.15 25.68 15.45
N ILE A 497 -14.87 26.95 15.24
CA ILE A 497 -13.61 27.43 14.70
C ILE A 497 -12.72 27.75 15.90
N ASN A 498 -11.75 26.89 16.17
CA ASN A 498 -10.96 26.98 17.39
C ASN A 498 -10.10 28.25 17.44
N ALA A 499 -9.46 28.56 16.31
CA ALA A 499 -8.71 29.79 16.15
C ALA A 499 -8.68 30.26 14.70
N TRP A 500 -8.65 31.58 14.49
CA TRP A 500 -8.49 32.18 13.15
C TRP A 500 -7.56 33.39 13.18
N TYR A 501 -6.79 33.59 12.11
CA TYR A 501 -5.95 34.77 11.92
C TYR A 501 -6.58 35.73 10.92
N PHE A 502 -6.69 37.00 11.30
CA PHE A 502 -7.15 38.09 10.47
C PHE A 502 -5.98 39.03 10.16
N ASN A 503 -5.83 39.37 8.88
CA ASN A 503 -4.73 40.20 8.39
C ASN A 503 -4.91 41.70 8.69
N LYS A 504 -6.03 42.09 9.31
CA LYS A 504 -6.37 43.46 9.67
C LYS A 504 -7.34 43.47 10.85
N GLU A 505 -7.43 44.62 11.53
CA GLU A 505 -8.26 44.87 12.69
C GLU A 505 -9.76 44.93 12.34
N ASP A 506 -10.12 45.62 11.26
CA ASP A 506 -11.49 45.64 10.74
C ASP A 506 -11.52 45.86 9.22
N TYR A 507 -12.67 45.55 8.61
CA TYR A 507 -12.89 45.72 7.18
C TYR A 507 -14.08 46.64 6.93
N ALA A 508 -13.85 47.75 6.24
CA ALA A 508 -14.86 48.81 6.07
C ALA A 508 -15.86 48.48 4.95
N THR A 509 -15.38 47.94 3.84
CA THR A 509 -16.20 47.74 2.62
C THR A 509 -16.54 46.27 2.37
N ASN A 510 -17.60 46.02 1.58
CA ASN A 510 -17.96 44.65 1.17
C ASN A 510 -16.83 43.99 0.37
N GLU A 511 -16.16 44.73 -0.52
CA GLU A 511 -15.07 44.19 -1.34
C GLU A 511 -13.85 43.81 -0.49
N GLU A 512 -13.54 44.62 0.51
CA GLU A 512 -12.48 44.29 1.48
C GLU A 512 -12.82 43.02 2.27
N ARG A 513 -14.08 42.87 2.70
CA ARG A 513 -14.56 41.66 3.40
C ARG A 513 -14.51 40.42 2.51
N LYS A 514 -14.95 40.49 1.24
CA LYS A 514 -14.88 39.36 0.29
C LYS A 514 -13.46 38.82 0.08
N ALA A 515 -12.47 39.69 0.19
CA ALA A 515 -11.06 39.36 -0.01
C ALA A 515 -10.38 38.84 1.26
N ASN A 516 -10.76 39.34 2.44
CA ASN A 516 -9.95 39.16 3.66
C ASN A 516 -10.70 38.56 4.86
N ALA A 517 -12.02 38.71 4.94
CA ALA A 517 -12.81 38.21 6.07
C ALA A 517 -12.95 36.68 6.03
N LEU A 518 -13.29 36.09 7.18
CA LEU A 518 -13.73 34.71 7.21
C LEU A 518 -15.14 34.62 6.62
N LEU A 519 -15.23 34.19 5.36
CA LEU A 519 -16.51 33.99 4.69
C LEU A 519 -17.21 32.72 5.20
N VAL A 520 -18.42 32.84 5.71
CA VAL A 520 -19.25 31.73 6.20
C VAL A 520 -20.69 31.84 5.68
N ASP A 521 -21.38 30.70 5.62
CA ASP A 521 -22.80 30.64 5.25
C ASP A 521 -23.56 29.57 6.06
N GLY A 522 -24.89 29.71 6.09
CA GLY A 522 -25.83 28.76 6.68
C GLY A 522 -26.29 29.13 8.11
N ASP A 523 -26.37 28.13 8.99
CA ASP A 523 -26.92 28.25 10.34
C ASP A 523 -25.95 28.99 11.27
N TYR A 524 -25.87 30.33 11.14
CA TYR A 524 -24.91 31.18 11.85
C TYR A 524 -24.94 31.03 13.37
N ALA A 525 -26.12 30.83 13.96
CA ALA A 525 -26.26 30.67 15.41
C ALA A 525 -25.46 29.46 15.95
N ASN A 526 -25.27 28.42 15.13
CA ASN A 526 -24.52 27.22 15.48
C ASN A 526 -23.03 27.30 15.09
N ILE A 527 -22.56 28.47 14.66
CA ILE A 527 -21.14 28.74 14.41
C ILE A 527 -20.58 29.42 15.65
N THR A 528 -19.58 28.80 16.26
CA THR A 528 -18.83 29.35 17.38
C THR A 528 -17.39 29.62 16.98
N ILE A 529 -16.85 30.79 17.32
CA ILE A 529 -15.44 31.11 17.17
C ILE A 529 -14.78 31.20 18.56
N GLY A 530 -13.67 30.49 18.70
CA GLY A 530 -12.75 30.57 19.82
C GLY A 530 -11.86 31.81 19.68
N ASP A 531 -10.55 31.62 19.77
CA ASP A 531 -9.59 32.71 19.73
C ASP A 531 -9.46 33.32 18.33
N SER A 532 -9.34 34.64 18.25
CA SER A 532 -9.14 35.38 17.00
C SER A 532 -7.89 36.22 17.11
N PHE A 533 -6.96 36.02 16.17
CA PHE A 533 -5.67 36.67 16.17
C PHE A 533 -5.63 37.76 15.12
N ILE A 534 -5.39 38.98 15.55
CA ILE A 534 -5.46 40.17 14.71
C ILE A 534 -4.05 40.68 14.42
N ASN A 535 -3.75 40.90 13.15
CA ASN A 535 -2.59 41.69 12.73
C ASN A 535 -2.77 43.16 13.14
N THR A 536 -1.82 43.68 13.93
CA THR A 536 -1.90 45.02 14.53
C THR A 536 -0.86 45.99 13.99
N LYS A 537 -0.34 45.76 12.78
CA LYS A 537 0.68 46.63 12.18
C LYS A 537 0.14 48.01 11.79
N GLY A 538 -1.13 48.08 11.40
CA GLY A 538 -1.81 49.33 11.03
C GLY A 538 -2.68 49.91 12.15
N LEU A 539 -2.47 49.44 13.37
CA LEU A 539 -3.35 49.71 14.49
C LEU A 539 -3.16 51.14 15.02
N ASP A 540 -4.28 51.82 15.21
CA ASP A 540 -4.41 53.14 15.82
C ASP A 540 -5.22 52.98 17.11
N VAL A 541 -4.58 53.28 18.25
CA VAL A 541 -5.18 53.12 19.58
C VAL A 541 -6.37 54.06 19.82
N ASP A 542 -6.46 55.15 19.07
CA ASP A 542 -7.54 56.13 19.21
C ASP A 542 -8.76 55.77 18.33
N LYS A 543 -8.61 54.81 17.41
CA LYS A 543 -9.68 54.35 16.51
C LYS A 543 -10.54 53.26 17.16
N THR A 544 -11.85 53.38 16.99
CA THR A 544 -12.80 52.30 17.30
C THR A 544 -12.93 51.35 16.10
N TYR A 545 -12.77 50.06 16.35
CA TYR A 545 -12.86 48.96 15.38
C TYR A 545 -14.13 48.14 15.59
N ASN A 546 -14.52 47.34 14.59
CA ASN A 546 -15.70 46.47 14.66
C ASN A 546 -15.36 45.00 14.38
N SER A 547 -15.37 44.17 15.42
CA SER A 547 -15.05 42.74 15.33
C SER A 547 -16.05 41.95 14.50
N TYR A 548 -17.28 42.44 14.34
CA TYR A 548 -18.28 41.78 13.50
C TYR A 548 -17.90 41.82 12.01
N SER A 549 -17.13 42.83 11.59
CA SER A 549 -16.67 42.95 10.20
C SER A 549 -15.71 41.84 9.77
N LEU A 550 -15.10 41.12 10.73
CA LEU A 550 -14.15 40.03 10.49
C LEU A 550 -14.81 38.78 9.88
N ILE A 551 -16.14 38.70 9.94
CA ILE A 551 -16.91 37.57 9.42
C ILE A 551 -17.98 38.11 8.47
N ALA A 552 -18.04 37.55 7.27
CA ALA A 552 -18.96 37.99 6.22
C ALA A 552 -19.61 36.83 5.46
N ASP A 553 -20.67 37.12 4.73
CA ASP A 553 -21.25 36.21 3.74
C ASP A 553 -20.52 36.30 2.39
N LYS A 554 -20.98 35.53 1.39
CA LYS A 554 -20.41 35.52 0.03
C LYS A 554 -20.39 36.89 -0.66
N ASP A 555 -21.30 37.79 -0.30
CA ASP A 555 -21.47 39.12 -0.90
C ASP A 555 -20.73 40.20 -0.09
N GLY A 556 -20.01 39.81 0.95
CA GLY A 556 -19.27 40.71 1.83
C GLY A 556 -20.14 41.44 2.84
N ASN A 557 -21.39 41.02 3.06
CA ASN A 557 -22.21 41.60 4.12
C ASN A 557 -21.74 41.06 5.48
N ILE A 558 -21.78 41.92 6.49
CA ILE A 558 -21.40 41.56 7.85
C ILE A 558 -22.41 40.53 8.41
N VAL A 559 -21.88 39.40 8.88
CA VAL A 559 -22.67 38.38 9.61
C VAL A 559 -22.03 38.01 10.94
N GLY A 560 -20.95 38.69 11.33
CA GLY A 560 -20.26 38.43 12.58
C GLY A 560 -21.09 38.73 13.82
N ASP A 561 -22.19 39.48 13.74
CA ASP A 561 -23.16 39.66 14.83
C ASP A 561 -24.07 38.44 15.02
N LYS A 562 -24.20 37.58 14.02
CA LYS A 562 -25.07 36.39 14.02
C LYS A 562 -24.37 35.13 14.53
N VAL A 563 -23.04 35.12 14.64
CA VAL A 563 -22.27 34.00 15.18
C VAL A 563 -22.25 34.02 16.71
N ASN A 564 -21.75 32.94 17.35
CA ASN A 564 -21.73 32.78 18.80
C ASN A 564 -23.13 33.01 19.42
N ASN A 565 -24.17 32.36 18.87
CA ASN A 565 -25.56 32.55 19.30
C ASN A 565 -26.04 34.02 19.27
N GLY A 566 -25.66 34.78 18.24
CA GLY A 566 -26.06 36.19 18.09
C GLY A 566 -25.26 37.17 18.97
N GLN A 567 -24.13 36.74 19.54
CA GLN A 567 -23.25 37.58 20.35
C GLN A 567 -22.08 38.15 19.52
N GLY A 568 -21.74 37.48 18.43
CA GLY A 568 -20.56 37.73 17.61
C GLY A 568 -19.24 37.47 18.31
N ILE A 569 -18.13 38.02 17.79
CA ILE A 569 -16.79 37.78 18.37
C ILE A 569 -16.64 38.58 19.67
N ASP A 570 -16.43 37.85 20.78
CA ASP A 570 -16.11 38.41 22.08
C ASP A 570 -14.72 39.07 22.07
N VAL A 571 -14.63 40.31 22.57
CA VAL A 571 -13.37 41.05 22.65
C VAL A 571 -12.31 40.32 23.49
N ASN A 572 -12.71 39.55 24.51
CA ASN A 572 -11.77 38.80 25.34
C ASN A 572 -11.11 37.63 24.60
N LYS A 573 -11.65 37.27 23.43
CA LYS A 573 -11.10 36.27 22.52
C LYS A 573 -10.30 36.91 21.38
N LEU A 574 -10.19 38.23 21.34
CA LEU A 574 -9.32 38.93 20.39
C LEU A 574 -7.91 39.03 20.98
N HIS A 575 -6.93 38.63 20.19
CA HIS A 575 -5.52 38.63 20.58
C HIS A 575 -4.69 39.37 19.54
N SER A 576 -3.83 40.29 19.97
CA SER A 576 -2.86 40.89 19.07
C SER A 576 -1.76 39.89 18.77
N VAL A 577 -1.47 39.67 17.49
CA VAL A 577 -0.32 38.82 17.12
C VAL A 577 1.02 39.38 17.61
N SER A 578 1.09 40.69 17.87
CA SER A 578 2.30 41.32 18.41
C SER A 578 2.52 41.07 19.91
N GLY A 579 1.47 40.74 20.66
CA GLY A 579 1.49 40.70 22.13
C GLY A 579 1.43 42.08 22.82
N ILE A 580 1.69 43.15 22.07
CA ILE A 580 1.81 44.53 22.59
C ILE A 580 0.46 45.16 22.91
N TYR A 581 -0.61 44.72 22.24
CA TYR A 581 -1.94 45.30 22.41
C TYR A 581 -2.90 44.32 23.07
N SER A 582 -3.68 44.83 24.02
CA SER A 582 -4.92 44.23 24.48
C SER A 582 -6.11 44.94 23.83
N PHE A 583 -7.26 44.27 23.78
CA PHE A 583 -8.49 44.85 23.24
C PHE A 583 -9.52 44.97 24.34
N GLU A 584 -10.26 46.08 24.34
CA GLU A 584 -11.37 46.30 25.26
C GLU A 584 -12.63 46.70 24.52
N ASN A 585 -13.78 46.32 25.08
CA ASN A 585 -15.06 46.75 24.56
C ASN A 585 -15.18 48.27 24.68
N PHE A 586 -15.44 48.94 23.57
CA PHE A 586 -15.57 50.39 23.53
C PHE A 586 -16.68 50.79 22.57
N GLY A 587 -17.79 51.29 23.13
CA GLY A 587 -18.99 51.67 22.37
C GLY A 587 -20.06 50.59 22.37
N GLY A 588 -20.63 50.32 21.20
CA GLY A 588 -21.71 49.34 20.99
C GLY A 588 -21.22 47.90 20.88
N LYS A 589 -22.16 46.96 20.71
CA LYS A 589 -21.85 45.53 20.53
C LYS A 589 -20.90 45.30 19.35
N GLY A 590 -19.86 44.49 19.57
CA GLY A 590 -18.82 44.20 18.58
C GLY A 590 -17.78 45.31 18.38
N GLN A 591 -17.97 46.48 19.00
CA GLN A 591 -17.02 47.58 18.91
C GLN A 591 -15.94 47.47 19.99
N TYR A 592 -14.69 47.67 19.57
CA TYR A 592 -13.55 47.59 20.47
C TYR A 592 -12.50 48.65 20.15
N ARG A 593 -11.65 48.92 21.14
CA ARG A 593 -10.43 49.72 21.00
C ARG A 593 -9.23 48.92 21.42
N ALA A 594 -8.08 49.33 20.92
CA ALA A 594 -6.81 48.75 21.29
C ALA A 594 -6.18 49.56 22.42
N ASN A 595 -5.77 48.86 23.47
CA ASN A 595 -4.98 49.42 24.54
C ASN A 595 -3.57 48.86 24.48
N ILE A 596 -2.59 49.68 24.82
CA ILE A 596 -1.22 49.21 24.91
C ILE A 596 -1.10 48.38 26.19
N ASN A 597 -0.65 47.15 26.05
CA ASN A 597 -0.41 46.23 27.15
C ASN A 597 0.75 46.78 28.00
N ARG A 598 0.38 47.45 29.10
CA ARG A 598 1.35 48.11 29.99
C ARG A 598 2.24 47.13 30.73
N ASP A 599 1.91 45.84 30.77
CA ASP A 599 2.76 44.82 31.38
C ASP A 599 3.97 44.49 30.49
N GLU A 600 3.85 44.60 29.15
CA GLU A 600 5.01 44.54 28.24
C GLU A 600 5.83 45.83 28.21
N LEU A 601 5.19 46.98 28.47
CA LEU A 601 5.85 48.28 28.69
C LEU A 601 6.40 48.44 30.11
N SER A 602 6.03 47.54 31.04
CA SER A 602 6.52 47.61 32.41
C SER A 602 7.99 47.26 32.38
N GLY A 603 8.84 48.29 32.48
CA GLY A 603 10.22 48.32 32.98
C GLY A 603 11.20 47.19 32.67
N ARG A 604 10.88 45.90 32.82
CA ARG A 604 11.81 44.77 32.70
C ARG A 604 12.35 44.56 31.29
N THR A 605 11.52 44.61 30.25
CA THR A 605 11.97 44.37 28.85
C THR A 605 12.69 45.60 28.27
N LEU A 606 12.23 46.81 28.60
CA LEU A 606 12.89 48.07 28.27
C LEU A 606 14.18 48.28 29.09
N ALA A 607 14.21 47.93 30.38
CA ALA A 607 15.42 48.00 31.20
C ALA A 607 16.44 46.92 30.79
N GLN A 608 16.02 45.71 30.39
CA GLN A 608 16.96 44.70 29.88
C GLN A 608 17.60 45.16 28.56
N SER A 609 16.86 45.78 27.65
CA SER A 609 17.41 46.34 26.39
C SER A 609 18.24 47.62 26.61
N ILE A 610 17.87 48.47 27.57
CA ILE A 610 18.70 49.62 28.00
C ILE A 610 19.99 49.13 28.68
N ILE A 611 19.94 48.15 29.59
CA ILE A 611 21.12 47.58 30.25
C ILE A 611 22.03 46.88 29.24
N TYR A 612 21.47 46.16 28.26
CA TYR A 612 22.26 45.49 27.22
C TYR A 612 22.89 46.52 26.26
N SER A 613 22.16 47.55 25.85
CA SER A 613 22.72 48.64 25.03
C SER A 613 23.74 49.50 25.78
N GLN A 614 23.58 49.71 27.10
CA GLN A 614 24.58 50.35 27.96
C GLN A 614 25.83 49.46 28.15
N ARG A 615 25.68 48.14 28.27
CA ARG A 615 26.82 47.20 28.30
C ARG A 615 27.61 47.23 26.98
N ILE A 616 26.95 47.25 25.83
CA ILE A 616 27.63 47.37 24.52
C ILE A 616 28.30 48.75 24.37
N ARG A 617 27.65 49.82 24.83
CA ARG A 617 28.24 51.17 24.84
C ARG A 617 29.48 51.25 25.74
N ASN A 618 29.43 50.65 26.94
CA ASN A 618 30.57 50.58 27.85
C ASN A 618 31.69 49.69 27.31
N VAL A 619 31.39 48.55 26.68
CA VAL A 619 32.41 47.70 26.04
C VAL A 619 33.08 48.44 24.87
N ASN A 620 32.33 49.21 24.06
CA ASN A 620 32.91 50.03 23.00
C ASN A 620 33.72 51.21 23.55
N LEU A 621 33.28 51.89 24.61
CA LEU A 621 34.04 52.95 25.28
C LEU A 621 35.32 52.42 25.94
N SER A 622 35.27 51.27 26.61
CA SER A 622 36.44 50.61 27.18
C SER A 622 37.41 50.10 26.10
N ARG A 623 36.90 49.65 24.94
CA ARG A 623 37.75 49.27 23.80
C ARG A 623 38.40 50.48 23.15
N ILE A 624 37.68 51.58 22.96
CA ILE A 624 38.20 52.85 22.43
C ILE A 624 39.21 53.47 23.40
N LEU A 625 38.95 53.46 24.72
CA LEU A 625 39.90 53.94 25.73
C LEU A 625 41.15 53.06 25.80
N ARG A 626 41.01 51.74 25.63
CA ARG A 626 42.14 50.80 25.54
C ARG A 626 42.93 50.99 24.25
N GLU A 627 42.29 51.18 23.10
CA GLU A 627 42.97 51.50 21.83
C GLU A 627 43.67 52.87 21.88
N ALA A 628 43.04 53.89 22.48
CA ALA A 628 43.64 55.21 22.69
C ALA A 628 44.83 55.17 23.66
N THR A 629 44.75 54.41 24.76
CA THR A 629 45.93 54.22 25.64
C THR A 629 47.02 53.39 24.97
N THR A 630 46.68 52.38 24.17
CA THR A 630 47.70 51.58 23.47
C THR A 630 48.41 52.39 22.38
N GLN A 631 47.74 53.30 21.67
CA GLN A 631 48.40 54.21 20.72
C GLN A 631 49.30 55.24 21.41
N VAL A 632 48.88 55.80 22.55
CA VAL A 632 49.68 56.79 23.30
C VAL A 632 50.92 56.15 23.96
N PHE A 633 50.86 54.88 24.36
CA PHE A 633 52.02 54.17 24.94
C PHE A 633 52.98 53.55 23.92
N VAL A 634 52.59 53.44 22.64
CA VAL A 634 53.55 53.12 21.56
C VAL A 634 54.27 54.39 21.08
N SER A 635 53.60 55.55 21.04
CA SER A 635 54.28 56.82 20.70
C SER A 635 55.17 57.39 21.81
N GLY A 636 54.97 56.96 23.07
CA GLY A 636 55.77 57.40 24.22
C GLY A 636 57.05 56.60 24.48
N LYS A 637 57.29 55.49 23.77
CA LYS A 637 58.50 54.66 23.92
C LYS A 637 59.51 54.79 22.77
N GLU A 638 59.17 55.49 21.68
CA GLU A 638 60.13 55.82 20.62
C GLU A 638 60.84 57.16 20.83
N SER A 639 60.42 57.98 21.80
CA SER A 639 61.03 59.29 22.08
C SER A 639 62.12 59.29 23.17
N GLU A 640 62.49 58.13 23.74
CA GLU A 640 63.54 58.03 24.78
C GLU A 640 64.73 57.10 24.40
N VAL A 641 64.93 56.78 23.11
CA VAL A 641 66.16 56.09 22.65
C VAL A 641 66.80 56.78 21.45
N ASN A 642 66.64 58.10 21.32
CA ASN A 642 67.46 58.95 20.45
C ASN A 642 67.80 60.26 21.18
N ALA A 643 68.44 60.11 22.35
CA ALA A 643 69.26 61.14 22.99
C ALA A 643 70.62 60.52 23.34
#